data_AF-A0A2B4SLA8-F1
#
_entry.id   AF-A0A2B4SLA8-F1
#
_cell.length_a   1.000
_cell.length_b   1.000
_cell.length_c   1.000
_cell.angle_alpha   90.00
_cell.angle_beta   90.00
_cell.angle_gamma   90.00
#
_symmetry.space_group_name_H-M   'P 1'
#
loop_
_entity.id
_entity.type
_entity.pdbx_description
1 polymer ?
#
loop_
_entity_poly.entity_id
_entity_poly.type
_entity_poly.pdbx_seq_one_letter_code
_entity_poly.pdbx_strand_id
1 'polypeptide(L)'
;MKELASVFGFIALFFSSCCAEDQEGECLYISHLSGEDSPQCGSFDAPCRTLPRALLLVNNGGKICLDGANSESNPYECLKTHGPNGAELKVIEKSVSIQGVSSPAHISCGLIFASRFKYGFVKGTFSNLVFNNSRYGLVFSNVPSYDVVISKCKFINCQKAVFMLWEGTYSSIRLRSSLEVSDSEFRNTLYGIEFGPKFRHNFAEVFLSNLVFDNGTYGVVLANVSSYNIVIVKCKLSNFHKAAVRILWNEINSIILEKCSLVATDSEFRYNAKSILAMLPNAIVETNISRCLFEGAKGRFKVTSDLRNATGAVFVRSQANVVITYPIHVLVSITESIFQELGHEDNSFAVSVTVDNLFGNGSISLSNTSFLNNENSVFVHGGLGLNFTNVTVNSTYGYAIMASAPPKTLIKAPGVRVFLENCILANNRIGIRMSTTTCLDNTARYCSTGDQTLIVRNSLILGGNETLGAGDAIRFGMSFPKRNDTRAVLKPSTEEVYLSPDFEAKLLLDNVTFLGLHDCALSVTIEKNVIGLISVKNCRFLNNTQFVNRLDERAAIQIEFPNDDPPKCPRTAKGNESKELMWNKKSELPVMIEDTSFENNVGITGAMNFLNGNITIKNCAFKNNEGVALGGHVYMKTGFGILNINNCSFLQNLIGDSRVSAIASFLRSESAGPLKIQNSSFVADVNQEFDPIFAATKSSTIEIDSSTSFKCPDGKQITLENSTQEDGFELVKGSETCWISVAYVTFFCEECPDGFYNLKRGSSNGLDIQKKQSLHEFELFRENTRDAEEIKKVLHDPFRPPCGDDYGTLYWESVLTGRRFLLLAVRNFITDPLTRFICLDFACVVTLVHHLVSRPFRDRNANICETLSLMSLVAICTFNLAEVTLIAQGLEPAGPEQNLFYALEWIEVALLGFLPAIACILVALAALSQVIRVLYHGIRLLRRTVCLRCQF
;
A
#
# COMPACT_ATOMS: atom_id res chain seq x y z
N MET A 1 -17.19 1.44 43.95
CA MET A 1 -17.60 2.35 45.05
C MET A 1 -16.36 2.94 45.73
N LYS A 2 -15.84 4.03 45.16
CA LYS A 2 -15.00 5.10 45.75
C LYS A 2 -14.49 6.00 44.60
N GLU A 3 -15.40 6.32 43.68
CA GLU A 3 -15.26 7.28 42.56
C GLU A 3 -16.42 8.30 42.69
N LEU A 4 -16.43 9.07 43.77
CA LEU A 4 -17.51 10.05 44.01
C LEU A 4 -17.05 11.27 44.82
N ALA A 5 -15.76 11.63 44.76
CA ALA A 5 -15.21 12.75 45.55
C ALA A 5 -14.41 13.81 44.75
N SER A 6 -14.41 13.80 43.41
CA SER A 6 -13.74 14.86 42.62
C SER A 6 -14.61 15.51 41.54
N VAL A 7 -15.93 15.28 41.56
CA VAL A 7 -16.88 15.88 40.59
C VAL A 7 -17.80 16.93 41.25
N PHE A 8 -17.69 17.16 42.56
CA PHE A 8 -18.50 18.15 43.30
C PHE A 8 -17.75 19.44 43.69
N GLY A 9 -16.70 19.81 42.94
CA GLY A 9 -16.04 21.12 43.08
C GLY A 9 -16.45 22.17 42.04
N PHE A 10 -17.22 21.79 41.01
CA PHE A 10 -17.45 22.63 39.82
C PHE A 10 -18.92 23.03 39.58
N ILE A 11 -19.86 22.67 40.47
CA ILE A 11 -21.30 23.00 40.35
C ILE A 11 -21.79 23.81 41.57
N ALA A 12 -20.94 24.71 42.10
CA ALA A 12 -21.33 25.65 43.17
C ALA A 12 -21.06 27.12 42.80
N LEU A 13 -20.92 27.44 41.52
CA LEU A 13 -20.78 28.82 41.01
C LEU A 13 -21.71 29.17 39.84
N PHE A 14 -22.66 28.29 39.48
CA PHE A 14 -23.58 28.52 38.36
C PHE A 14 -25.01 28.93 38.73
N PHE A 15 -25.31 29.11 40.03
CA PHE A 15 -26.58 29.69 40.48
C PHE A 15 -26.37 30.64 41.67
N SER A 16 -25.77 31.81 41.40
CA SER A 16 -25.98 33.04 42.18
C SER A 16 -25.32 34.23 41.49
N SER A 17 -25.92 34.72 40.40
CA SER A 17 -25.81 36.13 40.01
C SER A 17 -26.96 36.48 39.08
N CYS A 18 -28.15 36.52 39.65
CA CYS A 18 -29.17 37.44 39.19
C CYS A 18 -29.20 38.52 40.27
N CYS A 19 -28.81 39.74 39.88
CA CYS A 19 -28.73 40.94 40.74
C CYS A 19 -27.61 40.91 41.80
N ALA A 20 -26.39 41.21 41.37
CA ALA A 20 -25.41 41.90 42.22
C ALA A 20 -24.85 43.07 41.41
N GLU A 21 -25.22 44.29 41.83
CA GLU A 21 -24.62 45.53 41.35
C GLU A 21 -23.09 45.50 41.54
N ASP A 22 -22.39 46.05 40.55
CA ASP A 22 -20.95 46.22 40.49
C ASP A 22 -20.39 46.81 41.79
N GLN A 23 -19.47 46.08 42.44
CA GLN A 23 -18.44 46.68 43.27
C GLN A 23 -17.14 46.73 42.47
N GLU A 24 -16.74 47.93 42.07
CA GLU A 24 -15.48 48.29 41.43
C GLU A 24 -14.27 47.76 42.22
N GLY A 25 -13.58 46.77 41.67
CA GLY A 25 -12.24 46.39 42.11
C GLY A 25 -11.20 47.34 41.50
N GLU A 26 -10.28 47.86 42.32
CA GLU A 26 -9.18 48.81 42.01
C GLU A 26 -8.46 48.52 40.67
N CYS A 27 -9.02 48.99 39.55
CA CYS A 27 -8.32 49.07 38.28
C CYS A 27 -8.24 50.52 37.82
N LEU A 28 -7.10 50.89 37.26
CA LEU A 28 -6.89 52.22 36.73
C LEU A 28 -7.66 52.38 35.42
N TYR A 29 -8.72 53.17 35.44
CA TYR A 29 -9.71 53.28 34.36
C TYR A 29 -9.31 54.32 33.31
N ILE A 30 -9.50 53.96 32.03
CA ILE A 30 -9.10 54.78 30.88
C ILE A 30 -10.27 54.82 29.89
N SER A 31 -10.68 56.02 29.46
CA SER A 31 -11.68 56.18 28.40
C SER A 31 -11.32 57.31 27.44
N HIS A 32 -11.45 57.07 26.14
CA HIS A 32 -11.31 58.11 25.12
C HIS A 32 -12.45 59.13 25.16
N LEU A 33 -13.64 58.73 25.64
CA LEU A 33 -14.85 59.55 25.61
C LEU A 33 -14.96 60.46 26.83
N SER A 34 -14.70 59.93 28.03
CA SER A 34 -14.88 60.65 29.31
C SER A 34 -13.58 60.98 30.04
N GLY A 35 -12.43 60.51 29.56
CA GLY A 35 -11.16 60.67 30.26
C GLY A 35 -10.40 61.96 29.95
N GLU A 36 -9.66 62.45 30.95
CA GLU A 36 -8.72 63.57 30.84
C GLU A 36 -7.41 63.23 31.58
N ASP A 37 -6.27 63.39 30.90
CA ASP A 37 -4.97 63.03 31.49
C ASP A 37 -4.54 64.04 32.57
N SER A 38 -4.46 63.60 33.83
CA SER A 38 -4.01 64.41 34.96
C SER A 38 -3.08 63.63 35.91
N PRO A 39 -2.40 64.27 36.89
CA PRO A 39 -1.66 63.60 37.99
C PRO A 39 -2.46 62.60 38.82
N GLN A 40 -3.78 62.72 38.82
CA GLN A 40 -4.68 61.96 39.70
C GLN A 40 -5.78 61.23 38.91
N CYS A 41 -5.71 61.21 37.58
CA CYS A 41 -6.66 60.46 36.75
C CYS A 41 -6.52 58.95 36.98
N GLY A 42 -7.58 58.20 36.67
CA GLY A 42 -7.57 56.74 36.73
C GLY A 42 -8.64 56.12 37.61
N SER A 43 -9.47 56.91 38.29
CA SER A 43 -10.72 56.42 38.88
C SER A 43 -11.80 56.30 37.80
N PHE A 44 -12.90 55.62 38.10
CA PHE A 44 -14.04 55.54 37.19
C PHE A 44 -14.68 56.91 36.94
N ASP A 45 -14.83 57.72 37.99
CA ASP A 45 -15.39 59.08 37.90
C ASP A 45 -14.46 60.09 37.21
N ALA A 46 -13.14 59.84 37.22
CA ALA A 46 -12.13 60.68 36.57
C ALA A 46 -11.12 59.81 35.80
N PRO A 47 -11.51 59.24 34.65
CA PRO A 47 -10.66 58.35 33.86
C PRO A 47 -9.43 59.08 33.32
N CYS A 48 -8.33 58.36 33.10
CA CYS A 48 -7.30 58.87 32.20
C CYS A 48 -7.77 58.80 30.74
N ARG A 49 -7.25 59.67 29.88
CA ARG A 49 -7.56 59.66 28.45
C ARG A 49 -6.67 58.71 27.66
N THR A 50 -5.40 58.58 28.03
CA THR A 50 -4.40 57.85 27.25
C THR A 50 -3.76 56.68 27.99
N LEU A 51 -3.48 55.59 27.27
CA LEU A 51 -2.76 54.42 27.80
C LEU A 51 -1.34 54.75 28.31
N PRO A 52 -0.53 55.61 27.66
CA PRO A 52 0.76 56.01 28.17
C PRO A 52 0.68 56.70 29.53
N ARG A 53 -0.37 57.51 29.77
CA ARG A 53 -0.59 58.15 31.07
C ARG A 53 -0.84 57.12 32.16
N ALA A 54 -1.73 56.16 31.89
CA ALA A 54 -2.05 55.08 32.80
C ALA A 54 -0.84 54.20 33.16
N LEU A 55 0.00 53.85 32.18
CA LEU A 55 1.21 53.05 32.40
C LEU A 55 2.24 53.75 33.31
N LEU A 56 2.25 55.08 33.35
CA LEU A 56 3.08 55.85 34.28
C LEU A 56 2.53 55.77 35.71
N LEU A 57 1.21 55.91 35.88
CA LEU A 57 0.53 55.95 37.18
C LEU A 57 0.38 54.57 37.83
N VAL A 58 0.19 53.51 37.04
CA VAL A 58 -0.05 52.17 37.57
C VAL A 58 1.12 51.68 38.43
N ASN A 59 0.82 51.11 39.59
CA ASN A 59 1.83 50.48 40.45
C ASN A 59 2.31 49.15 39.85
N ASN A 60 3.49 48.69 40.27
CA ASN A 60 3.98 47.35 39.91
C ASN A 60 3.04 46.29 40.52
N GLY A 61 2.55 45.37 39.70
CA GLY A 61 1.48 44.41 40.03
C GLY A 61 0.06 44.94 39.84
N GLY A 62 -0.11 46.21 39.42
CA GLY A 62 -1.41 46.84 39.25
C GLY A 62 -2.18 46.44 37.99
N LYS A 63 -3.45 46.86 37.93
CA LYS A 63 -4.40 46.53 36.86
C LYS A 63 -4.90 47.78 36.15
N ILE A 64 -5.05 47.70 34.83
CA ILE A 64 -5.57 48.76 33.95
C ILE A 64 -6.84 48.26 33.28
N CYS A 65 -7.87 49.11 33.26
CA CYS A 65 -9.13 48.90 32.54
C CYS A 65 -9.22 49.88 31.37
N LEU A 66 -9.25 49.37 30.14
CA LEU A 66 -9.37 50.14 28.91
C LEU A 66 -10.81 50.08 28.41
N ASP A 67 -11.49 51.21 28.37
CA ASP A 67 -12.81 51.32 27.73
C ASP A 67 -12.70 51.07 26.23
N GLY A 68 -13.32 50.00 25.75
CA GLY A 68 -13.28 49.63 24.34
C GLY A 68 -14.16 50.50 23.45
N ALA A 69 -15.06 51.31 24.02
CA ALA A 69 -16.02 52.11 23.25
C ALA A 69 -15.29 53.05 22.28
N ASN A 70 -15.67 53.01 20.99
CA ASN A 70 -15.07 53.79 19.90
C ASN A 70 -13.55 53.54 19.66
N SER A 71 -12.93 52.57 20.35
CA SER A 71 -11.50 52.32 20.19
C SER A 71 -11.13 51.70 18.84
N GLU A 72 -12.06 51.04 18.15
CA GLU A 72 -11.82 50.50 16.81
C GLU A 72 -11.47 51.58 15.77
N SER A 73 -12.18 52.71 15.82
CA SER A 73 -11.95 53.85 14.92
C SER A 73 -10.82 54.75 15.41
N ASN A 74 -10.61 54.81 16.73
CA ASN A 74 -9.58 55.59 17.40
C ASN A 74 -8.83 54.74 18.44
N PRO A 75 -7.85 53.92 18.01
CA PRO A 75 -7.17 52.98 18.91
C PRO A 75 -6.21 53.68 19.88
N TYR A 76 -6.04 53.08 21.05
CA TYR A 76 -5.10 53.57 22.05
C TYR A 76 -3.65 53.54 21.54
N GLU A 77 -2.96 54.68 21.63
CA GLU A 77 -1.54 54.78 21.28
C GLU A 77 -0.62 54.29 22.41
N CYS A 78 0.57 53.82 22.03
CA CYS A 78 1.62 53.40 22.96
C CYS A 78 2.60 54.54 23.20
N LEU A 79 3.33 54.41 24.30
CA LEU A 79 4.35 55.37 24.70
C LEU A 79 5.54 55.33 23.72
N LYS A 80 5.82 56.46 23.07
CA LYS A 80 6.96 56.68 22.17
C LYS A 80 8.03 57.55 22.85
N THR A 81 9.30 57.26 22.62
CA THR A 81 10.46 58.12 22.96
C THR A 81 11.10 58.64 21.69
N HIS A 82 11.27 59.96 21.57
CA HIS A 82 12.00 60.54 20.45
C HIS A 82 13.52 60.48 20.72
N GLY A 83 14.22 59.69 19.91
CA GLY A 83 15.68 59.64 19.86
C GLY A 83 16.24 60.28 18.58
N PRO A 84 17.57 60.43 18.47
CA PRO A 84 18.24 61.01 17.29
C PRO A 84 18.00 60.22 15.98
N ASN A 85 17.58 58.96 16.08
CA ASN A 85 17.28 58.08 14.94
C ASN A 85 15.78 57.87 14.68
N GLY A 86 14.89 58.62 15.34
CA GLY A 86 13.42 58.50 15.21
C GLY A 86 12.70 58.17 16.53
N ALA A 87 11.39 57.90 16.45
CA ALA A 87 10.57 57.53 17.60
C ALA A 87 10.68 56.01 17.91
N GLU A 88 11.19 55.66 19.08
CA GLU A 88 11.27 54.28 19.59
C GLU A 88 10.15 53.99 20.62
N LEU A 89 9.70 52.73 20.72
CA LEU A 89 8.69 52.34 21.72
C LEU A 89 9.31 52.27 23.12
N LYS A 90 8.67 52.91 24.11
CA LYS A 90 9.14 52.86 25.50
C LYS A 90 8.80 51.53 26.16
N VAL A 91 9.78 50.96 26.84
CA VAL A 91 9.67 49.70 27.57
C VAL A 91 8.93 49.87 28.91
N ILE A 92 8.06 48.92 29.23
CA ILE A 92 7.29 48.82 30.47
C ILE A 92 8.07 47.94 31.44
N GLU A 93 8.65 48.57 32.44
CA GLU A 93 9.48 47.91 33.46
C GLU A 93 8.69 47.54 34.73
N LYS A 94 7.42 47.20 34.58
CA LYS A 94 6.48 46.85 35.65
C LYS A 94 5.69 45.61 35.22
N SER A 95 5.34 44.76 36.19
CA SER A 95 4.30 43.75 36.05
C SER A 95 2.95 44.47 36.03
N VAL A 96 2.19 44.34 34.95
CA VAL A 96 0.91 45.06 34.78
C VAL A 96 -0.09 44.11 34.12
N SER A 97 -1.34 44.16 34.58
CA SER A 97 -2.46 43.49 33.92
C SER A 97 -3.34 44.51 33.21
N ILE A 98 -3.79 44.21 32.00
CA ILE A 98 -4.59 45.12 31.16
C ILE A 98 -5.82 44.37 30.66
N GLN A 99 -7.01 44.94 30.86
CA GLN A 99 -8.26 44.38 30.36
C GLN A 99 -9.08 45.40 29.58
N GLY A 100 -9.70 44.97 28.47
CA GLY A 100 -10.74 45.73 27.80
C GLY A 100 -12.08 45.60 28.52
N VAL A 101 -12.75 46.73 28.78
CA VAL A 101 -14.06 46.83 29.44
C VAL A 101 -15.07 47.49 28.49
N SER A 102 -16.36 47.24 28.70
CA SER A 102 -17.48 47.67 27.82
C SER A 102 -17.50 47.02 26.42
N SER A 103 -16.35 46.96 25.73
CA SER A 103 -16.14 46.23 24.47
C SER A 103 -14.64 45.88 24.34
N PRO A 104 -14.20 45.11 23.32
CA PRO A 104 -12.77 44.89 23.09
C PRO A 104 -12.01 46.20 22.89
N ALA A 105 -10.87 46.35 23.56
CA ALA A 105 -10.07 47.58 23.48
C ALA A 105 -9.00 47.47 22.39
N HIS A 106 -9.03 48.37 21.40
CA HIS A 106 -8.09 48.39 20.29
C HIS A 106 -6.84 49.21 20.61
N ILE A 107 -5.66 48.65 20.33
CA ILE A 107 -4.35 49.27 20.57
C ILE A 107 -3.59 49.34 19.23
N SER A 108 -3.10 50.52 18.85
CA SER A 108 -2.47 50.78 17.54
C SER A 108 -1.00 50.31 17.41
N CYS A 109 -0.48 49.63 18.43
CA CYS A 109 0.95 49.42 18.62
C CYS A 109 1.21 48.24 19.58
N GLY A 110 2.45 47.80 19.67
CA GLY A 110 2.83 46.71 20.58
C GLY A 110 3.27 47.19 21.95
N LEU A 111 2.95 46.41 22.98
CA LEU A 111 3.40 46.63 24.35
C LEU A 111 4.66 45.81 24.62
N ILE A 112 5.72 46.49 25.05
CA ILE A 112 7.02 45.89 25.32
C ILE A 112 7.26 45.91 26.82
N PHE A 113 7.27 44.74 27.46
CA PHE A 113 7.61 44.54 28.85
C PHE A 113 9.07 44.12 28.98
N ALA A 114 9.77 44.66 29.97
CA ALA A 114 11.10 44.18 30.33
C ALA A 114 11.26 44.09 31.84
N SER A 115 12.25 43.30 32.25
CA SER A 115 12.66 43.24 33.64
C SER A 115 13.63 44.38 33.96
N ARG A 116 13.42 45.08 35.09
CA ARG A 116 14.40 46.03 35.65
C ARG A 116 15.72 45.38 36.03
N PHE A 117 15.70 44.09 36.35
CA PHE A 117 16.84 43.35 36.87
C PHE A 117 17.28 42.25 35.91
N LYS A 118 18.59 41.95 35.89
CA LYS A 118 19.19 40.89 35.04
C LYS A 118 18.55 39.49 35.23
N TYR A 119 17.94 39.24 36.39
CA TYR A 119 17.23 38.00 36.74
C TYR A 119 15.78 38.24 37.20
N GLY A 120 15.15 39.34 36.79
CA GLY A 120 13.82 39.68 37.28
C GLY A 120 12.69 38.90 36.59
N PHE A 121 11.48 39.11 37.10
CA PHE A 121 10.28 38.35 36.77
C PHE A 121 9.18 39.30 36.33
N VAL A 122 8.42 38.91 35.29
CA VAL A 122 7.25 39.69 34.83
C VAL A 122 5.99 38.85 34.97
N LYS A 123 5.00 39.41 35.66
CA LYS A 123 3.65 38.86 35.75
C LYS A 123 2.66 39.80 35.07
N GLY A 124 1.69 39.24 34.35
CA GLY A 124 0.65 40.05 33.71
C GLY A 124 -0.51 39.23 33.18
N THR A 125 -1.72 39.78 33.31
CA THR A 125 -2.93 39.25 32.69
C THR A 125 -3.42 40.22 31.63
N PHE A 126 -3.61 39.74 30.40
CA PHE A 126 -4.07 40.52 29.26
C PHE A 126 -5.39 39.94 28.76
N SER A 127 -6.45 40.75 28.74
CA SER A 127 -7.75 40.23 28.32
C SER A 127 -8.58 41.21 27.51
N ASN A 128 -9.35 40.68 26.54
CA ASN A 128 -10.28 41.46 25.72
C ASN A 128 -9.61 42.63 24.97
N LEU A 129 -8.40 42.40 24.43
CA LEU A 129 -7.59 43.38 23.70
C LEU A 129 -7.49 43.04 22.20
N VAL A 130 -7.42 44.06 21.35
CA VAL A 130 -7.23 43.92 19.90
C VAL A 130 -5.98 44.66 19.46
N PHE A 131 -5.02 43.93 18.90
CA PHE A 131 -3.84 44.47 18.23
C PHE A 131 -4.03 44.28 16.73
N ASN A 132 -4.04 45.37 15.97
CA ASN A 132 -4.24 45.33 14.52
C ASN A 132 -3.20 46.21 13.79
N ASN A 133 -2.64 45.70 12.70
CA ASN A 133 -1.66 46.39 11.86
C ASN A 133 -0.44 46.91 12.65
N SER A 134 0.06 46.09 13.57
CA SER A 134 1.21 46.44 14.41
C SER A 134 2.42 45.56 14.08
N ARG A 135 3.63 46.09 14.29
CA ARG A 135 4.84 45.24 14.21
C ARG A 135 4.84 44.18 15.30
N TYR A 136 4.37 44.54 16.49
CA TYR A 136 4.35 43.69 17.68
C TYR A 136 2.98 43.75 18.37
N GLY A 137 2.55 42.65 19.00
CA GLY A 137 1.44 42.65 19.96
C GLY A 137 1.94 42.80 21.39
N LEU A 138 2.25 41.68 22.05
CA LEU A 138 2.86 41.62 23.37
C LEU A 138 4.29 41.11 23.26
N VAL A 139 5.25 41.90 23.75
CA VAL A 139 6.68 41.54 23.75
C VAL A 139 7.20 41.53 25.17
N PHE A 140 7.89 40.46 25.54
CA PHE A 140 8.57 40.34 26.82
C PHE A 140 10.06 40.23 26.52
N SER A 141 10.75 41.36 26.58
CA SER A 141 12.15 41.51 26.17
C SER A 141 13.08 41.50 27.37
N ASN A 142 14.14 40.69 27.32
CA ASN A 142 15.09 40.49 28.42
C ASN A 142 14.41 40.07 29.74
N VAL A 143 13.40 39.20 29.63
CA VAL A 143 12.68 38.64 30.78
C VAL A 143 13.05 37.16 30.94
N PRO A 144 13.84 36.78 31.96
CA PRO A 144 14.31 35.41 32.13
C PRO A 144 13.28 34.47 32.75
N SER A 145 12.22 34.98 33.39
CA SER A 145 11.09 34.21 33.92
C SER A 145 9.82 35.05 33.88
N TYR A 146 8.70 34.44 33.50
CA TYR A 146 7.42 35.11 33.36
C TYR A 146 6.24 34.22 33.77
N ASP A 147 5.14 34.87 34.18
CA ASP A 147 3.83 34.27 34.47
C ASP A 147 2.77 35.13 33.78
N VAL A 148 2.37 34.70 32.57
CA VAL A 148 1.56 35.50 31.66
C VAL A 148 0.29 34.75 31.28
N VAL A 149 -0.85 35.42 31.44
CA VAL A 149 -2.16 34.92 31.03
C VAL A 149 -2.75 35.85 29.97
N ILE A 150 -3.14 35.30 28.83
CA ILE A 150 -3.76 36.02 27.71
C ILE A 150 -5.13 35.38 27.44
N SER A 151 -6.21 36.15 27.44
CA SER A 151 -7.55 35.62 27.17
C SER A 151 -8.40 36.55 26.32
N LYS A 152 -9.20 36.01 25.39
CA LYS A 152 -10.12 36.81 24.56
C LYS A 152 -9.43 37.94 23.77
N CYS A 153 -8.17 37.75 23.38
CA CYS A 153 -7.40 38.75 22.64
C CYS A 153 -7.39 38.45 21.14
N LYS A 154 -7.23 39.48 20.31
CA LYS A 154 -7.09 39.34 18.86
C LYS A 154 -5.79 39.99 18.38
N PHE A 155 -5.01 39.26 17.61
CA PHE A 155 -3.77 39.72 16.99
C PHE A 155 -3.91 39.58 15.47
N ILE A 156 -4.07 40.71 14.78
CA ILE A 156 -4.42 40.76 13.37
C ILE A 156 -3.34 41.53 12.62
N ASN A 157 -2.81 40.96 11.54
CA ASN A 157 -1.75 41.57 10.72
C ASN A 157 -0.50 41.96 11.52
N CYS A 158 -0.17 41.17 12.55
CA CYS A 158 1.01 41.40 13.38
C CYS A 158 2.26 40.71 12.80
N GLN A 159 3.43 41.37 12.79
CA GLN A 159 4.68 40.66 12.46
C GLN A 159 5.00 39.62 13.55
N LYS A 160 4.98 40.01 14.84
CA LYS A 160 5.04 39.05 15.96
C LYS A 160 3.93 39.36 16.95
N ALA A 161 2.98 38.45 17.13
CA ALA A 161 1.82 38.69 17.99
C ALA A 161 2.19 38.58 19.47
N VAL A 162 2.75 37.44 19.91
CA VAL A 162 3.30 37.26 21.27
C VAL A 162 4.75 36.82 21.13
N PHE A 163 5.68 37.60 21.67
CA PHE A 163 7.11 37.34 21.54
C PHE A 163 7.81 37.40 22.89
N MET A 164 8.35 36.25 23.32
CA MET A 164 9.11 36.10 24.55
C MET A 164 10.59 36.04 24.19
N LEU A 165 11.33 37.13 24.36
CA LEU A 165 12.75 37.23 24.01
C LEU A 165 13.62 37.38 25.25
N TRP A 166 14.72 36.63 25.28
CA TRP A 166 15.79 36.84 26.24
C TRP A 166 17.16 36.67 25.57
N GLU A 167 18.01 37.70 25.68
CA GLU A 167 19.38 37.70 25.21
C GLU A 167 20.36 37.85 26.39
N GLY A 168 20.81 36.74 26.96
CA GLY A 168 21.92 36.77 27.90
C GLY A 168 22.79 35.52 27.81
N THR A 169 23.86 35.51 28.58
CA THR A 169 24.82 34.42 28.66
C THR A 169 24.68 33.70 30.00
N TYR A 170 24.60 32.37 29.95
CA TYR A 170 24.83 31.41 31.04
C TYR A 170 24.46 31.85 32.49
N SER A 171 23.40 31.28 33.04
CA SER A 171 23.21 31.16 34.50
C SER A 171 23.11 29.70 34.92
N SER A 172 23.51 29.41 36.15
CA SER A 172 23.34 28.10 36.80
C SER A 172 21.94 27.91 37.40
N ILE A 173 21.03 28.88 37.22
CA ILE A 173 19.73 28.93 37.91
C ILE A 173 18.67 28.32 37.01
N ARG A 174 17.94 27.31 37.53
CA ARG A 174 16.73 26.79 36.88
C ARG A 174 15.61 27.81 37.04
N LEU A 175 15.12 28.32 35.92
CA LEU A 175 14.00 29.23 35.88
C LEU A 175 12.80 28.55 35.22
N ARG A 176 11.61 28.86 35.71
CA ARG A 176 10.34 28.40 35.14
C ARG A 176 9.61 29.57 34.55
N SER A 177 9.02 29.37 33.38
CA SER A 177 8.17 30.37 32.75
C SER A 177 6.84 29.73 32.37
N SER A 178 5.74 30.42 32.63
CA SER A 178 4.39 29.96 32.33
C SER A 178 3.70 30.94 31.38
N LEU A 179 3.13 30.41 30.29
CA LEU A 179 2.25 31.14 29.39
C LEU A 179 0.93 30.38 29.24
N GLU A 180 -0.16 31.04 29.61
CA GLU A 180 -1.52 30.58 29.35
C GLU A 180 -2.18 31.48 28.30
N VAL A 181 -2.70 30.89 27.23
CA VAL A 181 -3.47 31.61 26.21
C VAL A 181 -4.79 30.90 25.96
N SER A 182 -5.90 31.61 26.18
CA SER A 182 -7.25 31.10 25.95
C SER A 182 -8.10 32.00 25.04
N ASP A 183 -9.04 31.39 24.31
CA ASP A 183 -10.14 32.10 23.62
C ASP A 183 -9.67 33.24 22.70
N SER A 184 -8.48 33.13 22.12
CA SER A 184 -7.81 34.21 21.40
C SER A 184 -7.56 33.87 19.94
N GLU A 185 -7.41 34.90 19.12
CA GLU A 185 -7.30 34.79 17.66
C GLU A 185 -6.01 35.43 17.12
N PHE A 186 -5.36 34.72 16.20
CA PHE A 186 -4.13 35.12 15.52
C PHE A 186 -4.36 35.01 14.02
N ARG A 187 -4.47 36.14 13.31
CA ARG A 187 -4.70 36.18 11.86
C ARG A 187 -3.62 36.95 11.13
N ASN A 188 -3.18 36.40 9.99
CA ASN A 188 -2.21 37.02 9.11
C ASN A 188 -0.92 37.41 9.85
N THR A 189 -0.44 36.52 10.73
CA THR A 189 0.73 36.77 11.56
C THR A 189 1.97 36.09 11.00
N LEU A 190 3.11 36.77 10.94
CA LEU A 190 4.36 36.11 10.55
C LEU A 190 4.77 35.09 11.64
N TYR A 191 4.73 35.51 12.90
CA TYR A 191 4.88 34.65 14.08
C TYR A 191 3.72 34.89 15.04
N GLY A 192 2.94 33.83 15.35
CA GLY A 192 1.86 33.89 16.33
C GLY A 192 2.41 34.02 17.76
N ILE A 193 2.96 32.93 18.29
CA ILE A 193 3.62 32.88 19.59
C ILE A 193 5.05 32.38 19.38
N GLU A 194 6.04 33.17 19.79
CA GLU A 194 7.46 32.80 19.67
C GLU A 194 8.18 32.92 21.01
N PHE A 195 8.85 31.83 21.40
CA PHE A 195 9.73 31.74 22.55
C PHE A 195 11.18 31.67 22.06
N GLY A 196 12.00 32.62 22.48
CA GLY A 196 13.41 32.71 22.08
C GLY A 196 14.41 32.73 23.24
N PRO A 197 14.36 31.87 24.27
CA PRO A 197 15.49 31.79 25.20
C PRO A 197 16.70 31.12 24.53
N LYS A 198 17.92 31.53 24.88
CA LYS A 198 19.18 30.81 24.59
C LYS A 198 19.77 30.27 25.89
N PHE A 199 19.02 29.44 26.61
CA PHE A 199 19.41 29.01 27.97
C PHE A 199 19.52 27.50 28.12
N ARG A 200 20.61 27.04 28.76
CA ARG A 200 20.70 25.67 29.30
C ARG A 200 20.02 25.64 30.67
N HIS A 201 19.03 24.76 30.87
CA HIS A 201 18.26 24.54 32.12
C HIS A 201 17.06 25.49 32.42
N ASN A 202 16.38 25.98 31.37
CA ASN A 202 15.07 26.64 31.49
C ASN A 202 13.91 25.67 31.18
N PHE A 203 12.82 25.79 31.94
CA PHE A 203 11.58 25.03 31.74
C PHE A 203 10.42 25.96 31.34
N ALA A 204 9.82 25.72 30.17
CA ALA A 204 8.66 26.47 29.70
C ALA A 204 7.37 25.64 29.81
N GLU A 205 6.40 26.16 30.54
CA GLU A 205 5.04 25.64 30.60
C GLU A 205 4.14 26.50 29.72
N VAL A 206 3.50 25.88 28.72
CA VAL A 206 2.70 26.59 27.72
C VAL A 206 1.34 25.89 27.59
N PHE A 207 0.28 26.58 27.98
CA PHE A 207 -1.09 26.11 27.86
C PHE A 207 -1.86 26.94 26.84
N LEU A 208 -2.31 26.29 25.76
CA LEU A 208 -3.02 26.91 24.65
C LEU A 208 -4.39 26.26 24.50
N SER A 209 -5.47 27.02 24.69
CA SER A 209 -6.82 26.48 24.64
C SER A 209 -7.79 27.34 23.84
N ASN A 210 -8.62 26.72 23.00
CA ASN A 210 -9.65 27.40 22.22
C ASN A 210 -9.09 28.57 21.38
N LEU A 211 -7.97 28.33 20.69
CA LEU A 211 -7.30 29.35 19.88
C LEU A 211 -7.56 29.16 18.39
N VAL A 212 -7.63 30.27 17.67
CA VAL A 212 -7.72 30.28 16.21
C VAL A 212 -6.46 30.93 15.65
N PHE A 213 -5.69 30.15 14.92
CA PHE A 213 -4.52 30.57 14.17
C PHE A 213 -4.81 30.39 12.68
N ASP A 214 -4.77 31.47 11.92
CA ASP A 214 -5.07 31.43 10.49
C ASP A 214 -4.13 32.33 9.70
N ASN A 215 -3.52 31.74 8.68
CA ASN A 215 -2.62 32.38 7.73
C ASN A 215 -1.36 32.99 8.37
N GLY A 216 -0.22 32.34 8.16
CA GLY A 216 1.04 32.82 8.73
C GLY A 216 2.27 32.04 8.30
N THR A 217 3.44 32.44 8.80
CA THR A 217 4.67 31.64 8.59
C THR A 217 4.83 30.58 9.68
N TYR A 218 4.69 30.99 10.94
CA TYR A 218 4.66 30.07 12.08
C TYR A 218 3.55 30.41 13.08
N GLY A 219 2.88 29.38 13.59
CA GLY A 219 1.87 29.52 14.64
C GLY A 219 2.53 29.67 16.00
N VAL A 220 3.08 28.58 16.52
CA VAL A 220 3.79 28.51 17.80
C VAL A 220 5.22 28.06 17.56
N VAL A 221 6.20 28.81 18.05
CA VAL A 221 7.63 28.53 17.88
C VAL A 221 8.32 28.51 19.23
N LEU A 222 8.95 27.39 19.56
CA LEU A 222 9.90 27.28 20.65
C LEU A 222 11.29 27.04 20.06
N ALA A 223 12.17 28.03 20.20
CA ALA A 223 13.55 27.93 19.75
C ALA A 223 14.49 27.96 20.96
N ASN A 224 15.35 26.94 21.07
CA ASN A 224 16.39 26.84 22.09
C ASN A 224 15.86 26.87 23.56
N VAL A 225 14.73 26.20 23.80
CA VAL A 225 14.16 25.93 25.16
C VAL A 225 14.55 24.53 25.65
N SER A 226 15.22 24.41 26.81
CA SER A 226 15.88 23.15 27.19
C SER A 226 14.91 22.08 27.65
N SER A 227 13.84 22.45 28.32
CA SER A 227 12.76 21.56 28.71
C SER A 227 11.43 22.29 28.60
N TYR A 228 10.37 21.56 28.27
CA TYR A 228 9.06 22.18 28.08
C TYR A 228 7.92 21.21 28.36
N ASN A 229 6.78 21.80 28.72
CA ASN A 229 5.47 21.16 28.74
C ASN A 229 4.51 22.03 27.92
N ILE A 230 4.17 21.58 26.72
CA ILE A 230 3.23 22.29 25.84
C ILE A 230 1.93 21.50 25.77
N VAL A 231 0.83 22.17 26.07
CA VAL A 231 -0.53 21.61 25.99
C VAL A 231 -1.35 22.45 25.03
N ILE A 232 -1.90 21.82 23.99
CA ILE A 232 -2.74 22.43 22.95
C ILE A 232 -4.09 21.73 22.98
N VAL A 233 -5.17 22.49 23.21
CA VAL A 233 -6.52 21.94 23.40
C VAL A 233 -7.54 22.75 22.61
N LYS A 234 -8.38 22.09 21.80
CA LYS A 234 -9.46 22.77 21.06
C LYS A 234 -8.98 23.92 20.16
N CYS A 235 -7.78 23.81 19.61
CA CYS A 235 -7.20 24.86 18.76
C CYS A 235 -7.39 24.54 17.28
N LYS A 236 -7.54 25.59 16.46
CA LYS A 236 -7.58 25.51 15.00
C LYS A 236 -6.36 26.23 14.43
N LEU A 237 -5.47 25.50 13.77
CA LEU A 237 -4.24 26.03 13.19
C LEU A 237 -4.21 25.77 11.70
N SER A 238 -4.34 26.82 10.89
CA SER A 238 -4.51 26.70 9.45
C SER A 238 -3.62 27.63 8.63
N ASN A 239 -3.27 27.18 7.42
CA ASN A 239 -2.60 27.98 6.39
C ASN A 239 -1.18 28.47 6.78
N PHE A 240 -0.37 27.61 7.41
CA PHE A 240 1.01 27.94 7.75
C PHE A 240 2.03 27.55 6.66
N HIS A 241 2.79 28.53 6.18
CA HIS A 241 3.80 28.34 5.13
C HIS A 241 5.03 27.53 5.57
N LYS A 242 5.36 27.49 6.87
CA LYS A 242 6.50 26.71 7.38
C LYS A 242 6.11 25.67 8.41
N ALA A 243 5.50 26.08 9.53
CA ALA A 243 5.00 25.13 10.52
C ALA A 243 3.95 25.75 11.45
N ALA A 244 2.87 25.02 11.75
CA ALA A 244 1.90 25.47 12.75
C ALA A 244 2.48 25.41 14.17
N VAL A 245 3.14 24.32 14.54
CA VAL A 245 3.91 24.18 15.79
C VAL A 245 5.34 23.79 15.45
N ARG A 246 6.31 24.59 15.86
CA ARG A 246 7.74 24.33 15.65
C ARG A 246 8.48 24.35 16.97
N ILE A 247 9.14 23.24 17.28
CA ILE A 247 10.05 23.09 18.41
C ILE A 247 11.42 22.77 17.82
N LEU A 248 12.38 23.68 18.02
CA LEU A 248 13.72 23.58 17.45
C LEU A 248 14.77 23.80 18.52
N TRP A 249 15.73 22.86 18.61
CA TRP A 249 16.93 23.04 19.39
C TRP A 249 18.17 22.62 18.60
N ASN A 250 19.13 23.53 18.46
CA ASN A 250 20.30 23.33 17.58
C ASN A 250 21.58 22.81 18.30
N GLU A 251 21.66 22.84 19.64
CA GLU A 251 22.86 22.34 20.37
C GLU A 251 22.86 20.81 20.55
N ILE A 252 23.41 20.09 19.57
CA ILE A 252 23.51 18.61 19.55
C ILE A 252 24.48 17.97 20.57
N ASN A 253 25.32 18.78 21.23
CA ASN A 253 26.32 18.31 22.20
C ASN A 253 25.83 18.35 23.66
N SER A 254 24.61 18.85 23.89
CA SER A 254 24.02 18.93 25.23
C SER A 254 23.06 17.76 25.47
N ILE A 255 23.00 17.26 26.71
CA ILE A 255 22.01 16.26 27.15
C ILE A 255 20.97 16.99 27.99
N ILE A 256 19.69 16.80 27.64
CA ILE A 256 18.57 17.31 28.41
C ILE A 256 18.02 16.16 29.26
N LEU A 257 18.23 16.23 30.57
CA LEU A 257 17.76 15.22 31.52
C LEU A 257 16.28 15.39 31.88
N GLU A 258 15.72 16.58 31.68
CA GLU A 258 14.31 16.85 31.97
C GLU A 258 13.44 16.38 30.81
N LYS A 259 12.25 15.88 31.16
CA LYS A 259 11.28 15.37 30.19
C LYS A 259 10.66 16.53 29.41
N CYS A 260 10.67 16.42 28.08
CA CYS A 260 9.99 17.33 27.17
C CYS A 260 8.64 16.71 26.77
N SER A 261 7.54 17.41 27.04
CA SER A 261 6.19 16.92 26.74
C SER A 261 5.46 17.85 25.79
N LEU A 262 4.85 17.27 24.75
CA LEU A 262 3.91 17.93 23.85
C LEU A 262 2.59 17.17 23.86
N VAL A 263 1.51 17.84 24.23
CA VAL A 263 0.16 17.29 24.25
C VAL A 263 -0.71 18.11 23.30
N ALA A 264 -1.34 17.46 22.32
CA ALA A 264 -2.31 18.09 21.42
C ALA A 264 -3.62 17.30 21.44
N THR A 265 -4.72 17.94 21.82
CA THR A 265 -6.01 17.28 22.00
C THR A 265 -7.14 18.08 21.36
N ASP A 266 -8.13 17.39 20.77
CA ASP A 266 -9.34 18.00 20.24
C ASP A 266 -9.07 19.16 19.24
N SER A 267 -7.96 19.08 18.49
CA SER A 267 -7.43 20.21 17.70
C SER A 267 -7.36 19.90 16.20
N GLU A 268 -7.46 20.95 15.39
CA GLU A 268 -7.47 20.88 13.92
C GLU A 268 -6.24 21.56 13.32
N PHE A 269 -5.51 20.85 12.47
CA PHE A 269 -4.35 21.33 11.73
C PHE A 269 -4.60 21.19 10.23
N ARG A 270 -4.88 22.29 9.54
CA ARG A 270 -5.30 22.26 8.13
C ARG A 270 -4.38 23.05 7.22
N TYR A 271 -4.07 22.51 6.04
CA TYR A 271 -3.35 23.19 4.96
C TYR A 271 -1.99 23.77 5.39
N ASN A 272 -1.34 23.12 6.34
CA ASN A 272 -0.03 23.53 6.84
C ASN A 272 1.07 22.80 6.08
N ALA A 273 2.17 23.50 5.78
CA ALA A 273 3.37 22.84 5.26
C ALA A 273 3.86 21.74 6.22
N LYS A 274 3.90 22.05 7.52
CA LYS A 274 4.12 21.10 8.63
C LYS A 274 3.16 21.45 9.77
N SER A 275 2.45 20.47 10.31
CA SER A 275 1.52 20.72 11.42
C SER A 275 2.28 20.77 12.74
N ILE A 276 3.09 19.75 13.01
CA ILE A 276 3.94 19.66 14.21
C ILE A 276 5.34 19.27 13.76
N LEU A 277 6.31 20.15 14.00
CA LEU A 277 7.72 19.96 13.72
C LEU A 277 8.51 20.01 15.03
N ALA A 278 8.97 18.87 15.52
CA ALA A 278 9.80 18.75 16.72
C ALA A 278 11.19 18.21 16.36
N MET A 279 12.22 19.03 16.55
CA MET A 279 13.63 18.66 16.36
C MET A 279 14.40 18.94 17.65
N LEU A 280 14.82 17.87 18.32
CA LEU A 280 15.31 17.91 19.69
C LEU A 280 16.61 17.10 19.79
N PRO A 281 17.65 17.57 20.49
CA PRO A 281 18.81 16.74 20.77
C PRO A 281 18.76 16.10 22.14
N ASN A 282 19.16 14.82 22.19
CA ASN A 282 19.46 14.07 23.43
C ASN A 282 18.50 14.35 24.61
N ALA A 283 17.18 14.29 24.37
CA ALA A 283 16.14 14.55 25.36
C ALA A 283 15.16 13.38 25.47
N ILE A 284 14.55 13.21 26.64
CA ILE A 284 13.39 12.32 26.79
C ILE A 284 12.18 13.06 26.24
N VAL A 285 11.60 12.55 25.15
CA VAL A 285 10.51 13.22 24.42
C VAL A 285 9.24 12.39 24.55
N GLU A 286 8.17 13.01 25.02
CA GLU A 286 6.82 12.44 24.98
C GLU A 286 5.91 13.34 24.16
N THR A 287 5.31 12.79 23.11
CA THR A 287 4.32 13.48 22.27
C THR A 287 3.02 12.71 22.29
N ASN A 288 1.97 13.29 22.85
CA ASN A 288 0.64 12.69 22.95
C ASN A 288 -0.36 13.50 22.12
N ILE A 289 -0.97 12.86 21.12
CA ILE A 289 -1.93 13.46 20.21
C ILE A 289 -3.24 12.66 20.34
N SER A 290 -4.37 13.32 20.60
CA SER A 290 -5.66 12.64 20.71
C SER A 290 -6.81 13.44 20.10
N ARG A 291 -7.70 12.79 19.34
CA ARG A 291 -8.87 13.47 18.73
C ARG A 291 -8.50 14.68 17.88
N CYS A 292 -7.41 14.56 17.11
CA CYS A 292 -6.93 15.63 16.25
C CYS A 292 -7.18 15.33 14.77
N LEU A 293 -7.40 16.38 13.99
CA LEU A 293 -7.50 16.32 12.52
C LEU A 293 -6.26 16.95 11.90
N PHE A 294 -5.58 16.23 11.01
CA PHE A 294 -4.49 16.71 10.19
C PHE A 294 -4.91 16.61 8.72
N GLU A 295 -5.10 17.75 8.07
CA GLU A 295 -5.61 17.82 6.70
C GLU A 295 -4.66 18.62 5.80
N GLY A 296 -4.26 18.04 4.68
CA GLY A 296 -3.51 18.74 3.63
C GLY A 296 -4.42 19.35 2.55
N ALA A 297 -3.82 19.98 1.55
CA ALA A 297 -4.55 20.45 0.38
C ALA A 297 -4.70 19.30 -0.63
N LYS A 298 -5.91 19.12 -1.17
CA LYS A 298 -6.22 18.12 -2.19
C LYS A 298 -5.29 18.28 -3.39
N GLY A 299 -4.44 17.29 -3.64
CA GLY A 299 -3.42 17.34 -4.69
C GLY A 299 -3.33 16.03 -5.47
N ARG A 300 -2.98 16.13 -6.76
CA ARG A 300 -2.51 14.96 -7.51
C ARG A 300 -1.06 14.71 -7.11
N PHE A 301 -0.83 13.69 -6.29
CA PHE A 301 0.50 13.29 -5.85
C PHE A 301 1.35 12.93 -7.08
N LYS A 302 2.40 13.71 -7.36
CA LYS A 302 3.35 13.38 -8.43
C LYS A 302 4.31 12.31 -7.91
N VAL A 303 4.00 11.05 -8.18
CA VAL A 303 4.88 9.91 -7.88
C VAL A 303 6.08 9.93 -8.84
N THR A 304 7.06 10.82 -8.65
CA THR A 304 8.21 10.93 -9.57
C THR A 304 9.56 11.29 -8.97
N SER A 305 9.74 11.32 -7.64
CA SER A 305 11.06 11.63 -7.04
C SER A 305 11.59 10.49 -6.17
N ASP A 306 12.76 9.94 -6.55
CA ASP A 306 13.59 9.05 -5.74
C ASP A 306 14.30 9.78 -4.58
N LEU A 307 14.24 11.12 -4.56
CA LEU A 307 14.75 11.97 -3.48
C LEU A 307 13.59 12.37 -2.58
N ARG A 308 13.31 11.56 -1.55
CA ARG A 308 12.28 11.87 -0.55
C ARG A 308 12.91 12.44 0.71
N ASN A 309 12.49 13.64 1.12
CA ASN A 309 12.75 14.11 2.47
C ASN A 309 11.98 13.22 3.45
N ALA A 310 12.60 12.77 4.55
CA ALA A 310 11.94 11.97 5.57
C ALA A 310 11.03 12.79 6.52
N THR A 311 10.49 13.93 6.05
CA THR A 311 9.67 14.84 6.85
C THR A 311 8.23 14.34 6.96
N GLY A 312 7.42 15.01 7.79
CA GLY A 312 6.00 14.71 7.84
C GLY A 312 5.14 15.82 8.42
N ALA A 313 3.82 15.65 8.35
CA ALA A 313 2.88 16.59 8.94
C ALA A 313 3.03 16.63 10.46
N VAL A 314 3.21 15.44 11.08
CA VAL A 314 3.78 15.29 12.42
C VAL A 314 5.17 14.70 12.28
N PHE A 315 6.19 15.51 12.55
CA PHE A 315 7.60 15.14 12.45
C PHE A 315 8.29 15.26 13.80
N VAL A 316 8.79 14.15 14.32
CA VAL A 316 9.57 14.10 15.57
C VAL A 316 10.95 13.54 15.24
N ARG A 317 11.98 14.35 15.46
CA ARG A 317 13.37 13.95 15.24
C ARG A 317 14.20 14.16 16.48
N SER A 318 14.80 13.07 16.97
CA SER A 318 15.87 13.11 17.96
C SER A 318 17.23 13.11 17.27
N GLN A 319 17.97 14.20 17.40
CA GLN A 319 19.34 14.33 16.88
C GLN A 319 20.36 13.98 17.97
N ALA A 320 21.35 13.14 17.66
CA ALA A 320 22.44 12.86 18.58
C ALA A 320 23.79 13.06 17.90
N ASN A 321 24.79 13.52 18.65
CA ASN A 321 26.17 13.40 18.22
C ASN A 321 26.60 11.94 18.37
N VAL A 322 27.24 11.37 17.35
CA VAL A 322 27.69 9.96 17.23
C VAL A 322 28.50 9.49 18.45
N VAL A 323 29.11 10.43 19.19
CA VAL A 323 29.99 10.15 20.36
C VAL A 323 29.21 9.92 21.67
N ILE A 324 27.95 10.34 21.78
CA ILE A 324 27.20 10.31 23.05
C ILE A 324 26.47 8.97 23.23
N THR A 325 26.89 8.16 24.19
CA THR A 325 26.33 6.83 24.53
C THR A 325 25.08 6.88 25.42
N TYR A 326 24.46 8.05 25.59
CA TYR A 326 23.31 8.20 26.49
C TYR A 326 22.04 7.62 25.83
N PRO A 327 21.28 6.74 26.50
CA PRO A 327 20.05 6.19 25.96
C PRO A 327 19.00 7.30 25.86
N ILE A 328 18.50 7.52 24.65
CA ILE A 328 17.40 8.44 24.39
C ILE A 328 16.10 7.65 24.40
N HIS A 329 15.05 8.21 25.00
CA HIS A 329 13.70 7.63 25.00
C HIS A 329 12.73 8.55 24.26
N VAL A 330 12.23 8.10 23.11
CA VAL A 330 11.19 8.79 22.34
C VAL A 330 9.87 8.04 22.47
N LEU A 331 8.87 8.69 23.05
CA LEU A 331 7.52 8.16 23.22
C LEU A 331 6.56 9.02 22.38
N VAL A 332 5.86 8.37 21.45
CA VAL A 332 4.82 9.03 20.64
C VAL A 332 3.53 8.23 20.79
N SER A 333 2.45 8.87 21.21
CA SER A 333 1.12 8.27 21.25
C SER A 333 0.15 9.10 20.42
N ILE A 334 -0.54 8.45 19.49
CA ILE A 334 -1.55 9.07 18.64
C ILE A 334 -2.82 8.24 18.74
N THR A 335 -3.91 8.88 19.15
CA THR A 335 -5.18 8.20 19.45
C THR A 335 -6.36 8.93 18.81
N GLU A 336 -7.36 8.20 18.32
CA GLU A 336 -8.64 8.77 17.84
C GLU A 336 -8.46 9.92 16.81
N SER A 337 -7.39 9.87 16.01
CA SER A 337 -7.00 10.99 15.14
C SER A 337 -7.14 10.64 13.66
N ILE A 338 -7.24 11.66 12.81
CA ILE A 338 -7.41 11.50 11.36
C ILE A 338 -6.31 12.28 10.64
N PHE A 339 -5.66 11.62 9.69
CA PHE A 339 -4.65 12.18 8.79
C PHE A 339 -5.15 12.02 7.36
N GLN A 340 -5.40 13.12 6.66
CA GLN A 340 -5.95 13.06 5.31
C GLN A 340 -5.34 14.07 4.33
N GLU A 341 -5.22 13.66 3.06
CA GLU A 341 -4.76 14.52 1.96
C GLU A 341 -3.32 15.06 2.16
N LEU A 342 -2.46 14.31 2.85
CA LEU A 342 -1.07 14.70 3.16
C LEU A 342 -0.06 14.03 2.22
N GLY A 343 1.12 14.63 2.03
CA GLY A 343 2.17 14.05 1.18
C GLY A 343 2.66 14.98 0.07
N HIS A 344 3.22 16.13 0.46
CA HIS A 344 3.88 17.11 -0.43
C HIS A 344 5.39 17.15 -0.13
N GLU A 345 6.17 17.95 -0.88
CA GLU A 345 7.65 18.03 -0.71
C GLU A 345 8.11 18.26 0.75
N ASP A 346 7.34 19.01 1.54
CA ASP A 346 7.66 19.37 2.93
C ASP A 346 7.09 18.42 3.99
N ASN A 347 6.12 17.56 3.66
CA ASN A 347 5.47 16.62 4.58
C ASN A 347 5.19 15.26 3.91
N SER A 348 6.23 14.68 3.32
CA SER A 348 6.16 13.44 2.53
C SER A 348 5.47 12.26 3.24
N PHE A 349 5.52 12.20 4.57
CA PHE A 349 4.74 11.28 5.40
C PHE A 349 3.70 12.02 6.25
N ALA A 350 2.56 11.38 6.54
CA ALA A 350 1.63 11.93 7.53
C ALA A 350 2.27 11.97 8.93
N VAL A 351 2.91 10.87 9.34
CA VAL A 351 3.66 10.76 10.60
C VAL A 351 5.07 10.26 10.30
N SER A 352 6.08 10.99 10.78
CA SER A 352 7.48 10.61 10.66
C SER A 352 8.19 10.77 12.00
N VAL A 353 8.80 9.68 12.49
CA VAL A 353 9.55 9.65 13.74
C VAL A 353 10.95 9.10 13.49
N THR A 354 11.97 9.86 13.86
CA THR A 354 13.37 9.53 13.58
C THR A 354 14.23 9.68 14.83
N VAL A 355 15.06 8.68 15.10
CA VAL A 355 16.03 8.69 16.20
C VAL A 355 17.42 8.39 15.64
N ASP A 356 18.24 9.43 15.52
CA ASP A 356 19.59 9.36 14.93
C ASP A 356 20.66 8.87 15.95
N ASN A 357 20.25 8.18 17.02
CA ASN A 357 21.14 7.66 18.06
C ASN A 357 21.16 6.12 18.03
N LEU A 358 22.37 5.53 17.95
CA LEU A 358 22.59 4.08 17.92
C LEU A 358 22.10 3.36 19.19
N PHE A 359 21.97 4.06 20.32
CA PHE A 359 21.47 3.54 21.59
C PHE A 359 20.09 4.10 21.96
N GLY A 360 19.46 4.85 21.05
CA GLY A 360 18.12 5.37 21.25
C GLY A 360 17.08 4.25 21.21
N ASN A 361 16.16 4.26 22.17
CA ASN A 361 15.00 3.38 22.23
C ASN A 361 13.73 4.23 22.36
N GLY A 362 12.57 3.61 22.26
CA GLY A 362 11.30 4.31 22.33
C GLY A 362 10.16 3.46 21.85
N SER A 363 8.97 4.02 21.97
CA SER A 363 7.76 3.38 21.51
C SER A 363 6.83 4.37 20.83
N ILE A 364 6.28 3.96 19.71
CA ILE A 364 5.27 4.68 18.96
C ILE A 364 3.98 3.87 19.05
N SER A 365 2.91 4.48 19.54
CA SER A 365 1.60 3.85 19.67
C SER A 365 0.57 4.62 18.85
N LEU A 366 -0.11 3.93 17.95
CA LEU A 366 -1.23 4.46 17.17
C LEU A 366 -2.45 3.62 17.48
N SER A 367 -3.53 4.26 17.95
CA SER A 367 -4.79 3.56 18.22
C SER A 367 -6.01 4.31 17.68
N ASN A 368 -7.00 3.57 17.17
CA ASN A 368 -8.25 4.14 16.64
C ASN A 368 -8.00 5.33 15.69
N THR A 369 -6.96 5.24 14.85
CA THR A 369 -6.46 6.35 14.04
C THR A 369 -6.59 6.00 12.57
N SER A 370 -6.96 6.98 11.74
CA SER A 370 -7.20 6.77 10.30
C SER A 370 -6.26 7.61 9.43
N PHE A 371 -5.73 7.00 8.38
CA PHE A 371 -4.93 7.62 7.33
C PHE A 371 -5.67 7.48 6.01
N LEU A 372 -6.04 8.60 5.40
CA LEU A 372 -6.93 8.64 4.24
C LEU A 372 -6.29 9.44 3.11
N ASN A 373 -6.12 8.84 1.93
CA ASN A 373 -5.66 9.55 0.74
C ASN A 373 -4.32 10.31 0.93
N ASN A 374 -3.35 9.68 1.59
CA ASN A 374 -2.03 10.28 1.83
C ASN A 374 -1.00 9.75 0.83
N GLU A 375 0.03 10.50 0.46
CA GLU A 375 1.14 9.95 -0.33
C GLU A 375 1.83 8.83 0.43
N ASN A 376 2.28 9.11 1.66
CA ASN A 376 2.81 8.11 2.58
C ASN A 376 2.22 8.34 3.98
N SER A 377 1.95 7.26 4.71
CA SER A 377 1.30 7.37 6.02
C SER A 377 2.30 7.43 7.16
N VAL A 378 3.08 6.36 7.40
CA VAL A 378 3.96 6.28 8.57
C VAL A 378 5.39 5.93 8.18
N PHE A 379 6.35 6.75 8.63
CA PHE A 379 7.77 6.47 8.57
C PHE A 379 8.40 6.43 9.96
N VAL A 380 9.20 5.39 10.22
CA VAL A 380 9.97 5.27 11.45
C VAL A 380 11.41 4.82 11.18
N HIS A 381 12.36 5.52 11.79
CA HIS A 381 13.76 5.14 11.83
C HIS A 381 14.32 5.18 13.25
N GLY A 382 14.94 4.08 13.69
CA GLY A 382 15.54 3.95 15.02
C GLY A 382 15.18 2.62 15.70
N GLY A 383 15.79 2.33 16.85
CA GLY A 383 15.50 1.13 17.63
C GLY A 383 14.19 1.23 18.41
N LEU A 384 13.08 1.32 17.68
CA LEU A 384 11.76 1.67 18.21
C LEU A 384 10.80 0.49 18.15
N GLY A 385 9.93 0.39 19.16
CA GLY A 385 8.74 -0.46 19.11
C GLY A 385 7.55 0.32 18.57
N LEU A 386 6.93 -0.14 17.49
CA LEU A 386 5.71 0.44 16.93
C LEU A 386 4.54 -0.48 17.25
N ASN A 387 3.47 0.07 17.82
CA ASN A 387 2.25 -0.65 18.15
C ASN A 387 1.05 0.05 17.50
N PHE A 388 0.37 -0.64 16.61
CA PHE A 388 -0.81 -0.18 15.90
C PHE A 388 -2.02 -1.03 16.34
N THR A 389 -3.08 -0.38 16.82
CA THR A 389 -4.31 -1.06 17.25
C THR A 389 -5.53 -0.37 16.65
N ASN A 390 -6.38 -1.08 15.91
CA ASN A 390 -7.53 -0.46 15.23
C ASN A 390 -7.13 0.72 14.33
N VAL A 391 -6.05 0.57 13.56
CA VAL A 391 -5.57 1.60 12.65
C VAL A 391 -6.02 1.27 11.23
N THR A 392 -6.59 2.28 10.56
CA THR A 392 -7.02 2.16 9.16
C THR A 392 -6.10 3.01 8.29
N VAL A 393 -5.46 2.40 7.29
CA VAL A 393 -4.69 3.08 6.25
C VAL A 393 -5.35 2.81 4.92
N ASN A 394 -5.99 3.82 4.35
CA ASN A 394 -6.78 3.70 3.13
C ASN A 394 -6.28 4.65 2.04
N SER A 395 -5.93 4.08 0.88
CA SER A 395 -5.55 4.78 -0.35
C SER A 395 -4.26 5.60 -0.23
N THR A 396 -3.11 4.92 -0.11
CA THR A 396 -1.80 5.60 -0.20
C THR A 396 -1.13 5.46 -1.57
N TYR A 397 -0.64 6.57 -2.13
CA TYR A 397 0.09 6.58 -3.41
C TYR A 397 1.54 6.04 -3.31
N GLY A 398 2.05 5.91 -2.09
CA GLY A 398 3.38 5.40 -1.74
C GLY A 398 3.30 4.35 -0.62
N TYR A 399 4.02 4.57 0.48
CA TYR A 399 4.15 3.64 1.60
C TYR A 399 3.06 3.83 2.66
N ALA A 400 2.34 2.75 3.00
CA ALA A 400 1.50 2.73 4.19
C ALA A 400 2.36 2.78 5.46
N ILE A 401 3.30 1.83 5.61
CA ILE A 401 4.21 1.78 6.75
C ILE A 401 5.62 1.47 6.25
N MET A 402 6.58 2.33 6.59
CA MET A 402 8.00 2.06 6.40
C MET A 402 8.73 2.16 7.74
N ALA A 403 9.42 1.09 8.10
CA ALA A 403 10.17 1.00 9.35
C ALA A 403 11.60 0.52 9.09
N SER A 404 12.56 1.14 9.77
CA SER A 404 13.99 0.84 9.61
C SER A 404 14.73 0.89 10.94
N ALA A 405 15.66 -0.05 11.13
CA ALA A 405 16.51 -0.14 12.31
C ALA A 405 17.87 0.54 12.09
N PRO A 406 18.51 1.06 13.16
CA PRO A 406 19.87 1.57 13.09
C PRO A 406 20.89 0.43 12.85
N PRO A 407 22.13 0.76 12.47
CA PRO A 407 23.20 -0.21 12.31
C PRO A 407 23.45 -1.05 13.56
N LYS A 408 23.52 -2.38 13.40
CA LYS A 408 23.92 -3.30 14.47
C LYS A 408 25.42 -3.20 14.73
N THR A 409 25.84 -2.20 15.51
CA THR A 409 27.23 -2.01 15.94
C THR A 409 27.39 -2.47 17.41
N LEU A 410 28.02 -3.64 17.61
CA LEU A 410 28.11 -4.38 18.89
C LEU A 410 26.75 -4.81 19.53
N ILE A 411 26.83 -5.70 20.53
CA ILE A 411 25.77 -6.51 21.19
C ILE A 411 24.56 -5.71 21.75
N LYS A 412 24.54 -4.37 21.68
CA LYS A 412 23.55 -3.51 22.39
C LYS A 412 22.66 -2.62 21.51
N ALA A 413 22.80 -2.63 20.19
CA ALA A 413 21.96 -1.81 19.31
C ALA A 413 20.51 -2.37 19.26
N PRO A 414 19.48 -1.58 19.63
CA PRO A 414 18.08 -2.04 19.58
C PRO A 414 17.59 -2.18 18.13
N GLY A 415 16.94 -3.31 17.84
CA GLY A 415 16.23 -3.54 16.58
C GLY A 415 14.91 -2.78 16.47
N VAL A 416 14.28 -2.85 15.30
CA VAL A 416 12.94 -2.29 15.06
C VAL A 416 11.88 -3.38 15.21
N ARG A 417 10.81 -3.07 15.94
CA ARG A 417 9.71 -4.03 16.20
C ARG A 417 8.39 -3.39 15.81
N VAL A 418 7.65 -4.01 14.90
CA VAL A 418 6.38 -3.50 14.38
C VAL A 418 5.28 -4.50 14.73
N PHE A 419 4.26 -4.06 15.46
CA PHE A 419 3.11 -4.85 15.87
C PHE A 419 1.81 -4.20 15.38
N LEU A 420 1.00 -4.96 14.65
CA LEU A 420 -0.32 -4.55 14.16
C LEU A 420 -1.38 -5.50 14.71
N GLU A 421 -2.45 -4.94 15.26
CA GLU A 421 -3.60 -5.67 15.81
C GLU A 421 -4.89 -5.00 15.34
N ASN A 422 -5.80 -5.76 14.72
CA ASN A 422 -7.09 -5.26 14.21
C ASN A 422 -6.93 -4.08 13.23
N CYS A 423 -5.89 -4.09 12.39
CA CYS A 423 -5.62 -3.02 11.44
C CYS A 423 -6.23 -3.31 10.07
N ILE A 424 -6.56 -2.26 9.33
CA ILE A 424 -7.04 -2.33 7.94
C ILE A 424 -6.09 -1.55 7.05
N LEU A 425 -5.45 -2.22 6.08
CA LEU A 425 -4.61 -1.59 5.07
C LEU A 425 -5.29 -1.80 3.71
N ALA A 426 -5.98 -0.78 3.21
CA ALA A 426 -6.73 -0.84 1.96
C ALA A 426 -6.17 0.08 0.88
N ASN A 427 -6.15 -0.38 -0.37
CA ASN A 427 -5.79 0.43 -1.55
C ASN A 427 -4.40 1.08 -1.48
N ASN A 428 -3.43 0.44 -0.81
CA ASN A 428 -2.09 0.99 -0.65
C ASN A 428 -1.18 0.47 -1.75
N ARG A 429 -0.52 1.37 -2.51
CA ARG A 429 0.42 0.98 -3.56
C ARG A 429 1.59 0.16 -3.02
N ILE A 430 2.15 0.57 -1.87
CA ILE A 430 3.12 -0.22 -1.11
C ILE A 430 2.59 -0.31 0.33
N GLY A 431 2.39 -1.52 0.83
CA GLY A 431 1.87 -1.72 2.19
C GLY A 431 2.96 -1.51 3.24
N ILE A 432 3.48 -2.60 3.80
CA ILE A 432 4.51 -2.58 4.84
C ILE A 432 5.87 -2.86 4.23
N ARG A 433 6.85 -1.97 4.43
CA ARG A 433 8.23 -2.17 3.99
C ARG A 433 9.22 -2.14 5.15
N MET A 434 9.92 -3.26 5.31
CA MET A 434 10.99 -3.47 6.28
C MET A 434 12.13 -4.18 5.57
N SER A 435 13.22 -3.48 5.19
CA SER A 435 14.32 -4.10 4.43
C SER A 435 15.68 -3.46 4.66
N THR A 436 16.74 -4.26 4.79
CA THR A 436 18.09 -3.73 5.06
C THR A 436 18.78 -3.06 3.88
N THR A 437 18.46 -3.48 2.66
CA THR A 437 19.02 -2.91 1.43
C THR A 437 18.39 -1.60 0.99
N THR A 438 17.31 -1.17 1.63
CA THR A 438 16.48 -0.09 1.11
C THR A 438 16.66 1.16 1.94
N CYS A 439 17.28 2.16 1.34
CA CYS A 439 17.47 3.48 1.89
C CYS A 439 16.43 4.43 1.26
N LEU A 440 15.83 5.32 2.05
CA LEU A 440 14.92 6.36 1.56
C LEU A 440 15.61 7.45 0.75
N ASP A 441 16.91 7.65 1.00
CA ASP A 441 17.75 8.58 0.28
C ASP A 441 19.07 7.90 -0.11
N ASN A 442 19.79 8.53 -1.05
CA ASN A 442 21.10 8.06 -1.50
C ASN A 442 22.21 8.26 -0.45
N THR A 443 21.90 8.77 0.76
CA THR A 443 22.90 9.22 1.74
C THR A 443 23.23 8.16 2.80
N ALA A 444 22.77 6.92 2.62
CA ALA A 444 22.92 5.79 3.55
C ALA A 444 22.38 6.03 4.98
N ARG A 445 21.79 7.21 5.24
CA ARG A 445 21.42 7.66 6.59
C ARG A 445 20.22 6.90 7.17
N TYR A 446 19.28 6.49 6.31
CA TYR A 446 18.02 5.87 6.73
C TYR A 446 17.84 4.45 6.19
N CYS A 447 18.94 3.69 6.05
CA CYS A 447 18.87 2.28 5.68
C CYS A 447 18.63 1.43 6.92
N SER A 448 17.77 0.41 6.81
CA SER A 448 17.64 -0.56 7.89
C SER A 448 18.93 -1.39 7.97
N THR A 449 19.55 -1.53 9.13
CA THR A 449 20.83 -2.26 9.24
C THR A 449 20.95 -3.03 10.56
N GLY A 450 19.82 -3.33 11.20
CA GLY A 450 19.71 -4.04 12.46
C GLY A 450 18.59 -5.09 12.49
N ASP A 451 18.32 -5.63 13.68
CA ASP A 451 17.32 -6.68 13.89
C ASP A 451 15.91 -6.19 13.56
N GLN A 452 15.08 -7.06 12.99
CA GLN A 452 13.74 -6.71 12.49
C GLN A 452 12.70 -7.71 12.99
N THR A 453 11.64 -7.20 13.62
CA THR A 453 10.44 -7.98 14.00
C THR A 453 9.19 -7.35 13.40
N LEU A 454 8.39 -8.14 12.69
CA LEU A 454 7.06 -7.79 12.21
C LEU A 454 6.05 -8.81 12.73
N ILE A 455 5.02 -8.33 13.43
CA ILE A 455 3.91 -9.15 13.92
C ILE A 455 2.62 -8.49 13.46
N VAL A 456 1.77 -9.23 12.74
CA VAL A 456 0.48 -8.75 12.25
C VAL A 456 -0.60 -9.74 12.68
N ARG A 457 -1.65 -9.23 13.34
CA ARG A 457 -2.72 -10.03 13.91
C ARG A 457 -4.10 -9.48 13.58
N ASN A 458 -5.05 -10.37 13.34
CA ASN A 458 -6.48 -10.03 13.20
C ASN A 458 -6.72 -8.87 12.20
N SER A 459 -5.91 -8.78 11.16
CA SER A 459 -5.83 -7.60 10.28
C SER A 459 -6.27 -7.94 8.87
N LEU A 460 -6.71 -6.91 8.13
CA LEU A 460 -7.22 -7.01 6.78
C LEU A 460 -6.38 -6.16 5.82
N ILE A 461 -5.90 -6.78 4.75
CA ILE A 461 -5.11 -6.13 3.71
C ILE A 461 -5.88 -6.27 2.39
N LEU A 462 -6.37 -5.14 1.88
CA LEU A 462 -7.26 -5.07 0.72
C LEU A 462 -6.57 -4.38 -0.47
N GLY A 463 -6.63 -5.03 -1.62
CA GLY A 463 -6.29 -4.40 -2.89
C GLY A 463 -7.44 -3.59 -3.49
N GLY A 464 -7.10 -2.82 -4.51
CA GLY A 464 -8.03 -2.04 -5.32
C GLY A 464 -7.29 -1.28 -6.42
N ASN A 465 -7.96 -0.37 -7.12
CA ASN A 465 -7.41 0.26 -8.34
C ASN A 465 -6.05 0.96 -8.14
N GLU A 466 -5.83 1.60 -6.99
CA GLU A 466 -4.56 2.27 -6.67
C GLU A 466 -3.40 1.29 -6.41
N THR A 467 -3.69 0.00 -6.24
CA THR A 467 -2.69 -1.07 -6.17
C THR A 467 -2.23 -1.55 -7.55
N LEU A 468 -2.78 -0.99 -8.65
CA LEU A 468 -2.33 -1.27 -10.01
C LEU A 468 -0.96 -0.63 -10.27
N GLY A 469 0.10 -1.43 -10.13
CA GLY A 469 1.48 -1.06 -10.45
C GLY A 469 2.45 -1.47 -9.35
N ALA A 470 3.71 -1.71 -9.73
CA ALA A 470 4.70 -2.40 -8.90
C ALA A 470 4.79 -1.97 -7.42
N GLY A 471 4.56 -2.93 -6.53
CA GLY A 471 4.68 -2.85 -5.07
C GLY A 471 4.62 -4.23 -4.41
N ASP A 472 4.68 -4.27 -3.08
CA ASP A 472 4.46 -5.46 -2.26
C ASP A 472 3.51 -5.05 -1.12
N ALA A 473 2.53 -5.88 -0.76
CA ALA A 473 1.66 -5.58 0.37
C ALA A 473 2.42 -5.71 1.70
N ILE A 474 3.29 -6.72 1.81
CA ILE A 474 4.32 -6.81 2.85
C ILE A 474 5.64 -7.19 2.19
N ARG A 475 6.68 -6.37 2.39
CA ARG A 475 8.06 -6.67 2.03
C ARG A 475 8.95 -6.74 3.27
N PHE A 476 9.51 -7.91 3.51
CA PHE A 476 10.43 -8.18 4.61
C PHE A 476 11.79 -8.64 4.07
N GLY A 477 12.81 -7.78 4.14
CA GLY A 477 14.12 -8.00 3.54
C GLY A 477 15.26 -7.95 4.56
N MET A 478 16.13 -8.96 4.55
CA MET A 478 17.35 -8.96 5.33
C MET A 478 18.53 -9.39 4.48
N SER A 479 19.52 -8.52 4.40
CA SER A 479 20.76 -8.75 3.68
C SER A 479 21.91 -8.19 4.50
N PHE A 480 23.10 -8.72 4.28
CA PHE A 480 24.28 -7.99 4.71
C PHE A 480 24.40 -6.68 3.92
N PRO A 481 24.87 -5.58 4.54
CA PRO A 481 25.18 -4.36 3.81
C PRO A 481 26.27 -4.66 2.75
N LYS A 482 25.96 -4.52 1.45
CA LYS A 482 26.86 -4.89 0.33
C LYS A 482 28.01 -3.89 0.08
N ARG A 483 28.05 -2.77 0.80
CA ARG A 483 29.05 -1.70 0.67
C ARG A 483 29.73 -1.45 2.02
N ASN A 484 30.89 -0.79 1.98
CA ASN A 484 31.61 -0.17 3.11
C ASN A 484 30.77 0.93 3.85
N ASP A 485 29.44 0.84 3.82
CA ASP A 485 28.48 1.74 4.47
C ASP A 485 28.47 1.54 6.00
N THR A 486 29.28 0.61 6.52
CA THR A 486 29.67 0.47 7.93
C THR A 486 30.67 1.52 8.42
N ARG A 487 30.96 2.58 7.64
CA ARG A 487 31.65 3.80 8.11
C ARG A 487 30.83 4.60 9.16
N ALA A 488 29.96 3.93 9.92
CA ALA A 488 29.52 4.40 11.23
C ALA A 488 30.76 4.50 12.12
N VAL A 489 31.30 5.71 12.11
CA VAL A 489 32.49 6.23 12.80
C VAL A 489 32.58 5.71 14.24
N LEU A 490 33.44 4.73 14.45
CA LEU A 490 34.40 4.75 15.55
C LEU A 490 35.74 5.12 14.90
N LYS A 491 36.34 6.28 15.19
CA LYS A 491 37.72 6.62 14.76
C LYS A 491 38.61 6.73 16.00
N PRO A 492 39.94 6.53 15.94
CA PRO A 492 40.75 5.67 15.07
C PRO A 492 41.65 4.76 15.94
N SER A 493 41.41 3.46 15.95
CA SER A 493 42.45 2.48 16.23
C SER A 493 42.47 1.52 15.05
N THR A 494 43.66 1.24 14.55
CA THR A 494 44.01 0.58 13.28
C THR A 494 43.58 -0.90 13.17
N GLU A 495 42.54 -1.33 13.88
CA GLU A 495 42.03 -2.68 13.84
C GLU A 495 40.51 -2.65 13.57
N GLU A 496 40.17 -2.89 12.30
CA GLU A 496 38.80 -3.16 11.85
C GLU A 496 38.38 -4.56 12.34
N VAL A 497 37.69 -4.64 13.48
CA VAL A 497 37.17 -5.90 13.99
C VAL A 497 35.77 -6.13 13.40
N TYR A 498 35.70 -6.89 12.31
CA TYR A 498 34.47 -7.45 11.77
C TYR A 498 34.00 -8.59 12.69
N LEU A 499 33.23 -8.27 13.73
CA LEU A 499 32.34 -9.26 14.29
C LEU A 499 31.12 -9.31 13.35
N SER A 500 30.82 -10.47 12.80
CA SER A 500 29.57 -10.75 12.07
C SER A 500 28.52 -11.14 13.11
N PRO A 501 27.77 -10.22 13.74
CA PRO A 501 26.66 -10.64 14.59
C PRO A 501 25.59 -11.27 13.69
N ASP A 502 25.09 -12.45 14.07
CA ASP A 502 23.88 -13.01 13.47
C ASP A 502 22.75 -11.98 13.63
N PHE A 503 21.99 -11.71 12.57
CA PHE A 503 20.82 -10.84 12.63
C PHE A 503 19.59 -11.64 13.09
N GLU A 504 18.70 -11.00 13.86
CA GLU A 504 17.41 -11.60 14.23
C GLU A 504 16.31 -11.13 13.26
N ALA A 505 15.67 -12.12 12.61
CA ALA A 505 14.51 -11.95 11.74
C ALA A 505 13.29 -12.63 12.34
N LYS A 506 12.24 -11.86 12.64
CA LYS A 506 10.98 -12.44 13.13
C LYS A 506 9.78 -11.88 12.39
N LEU A 507 9.14 -12.72 11.58
CA LEU A 507 7.91 -12.40 10.86
C LEU A 507 6.79 -13.33 11.31
N LEU A 508 5.75 -12.79 11.96
CA LEU A 508 4.59 -13.56 12.41
C LEU A 508 3.31 -12.94 11.85
N LEU A 509 2.57 -13.70 11.06
CA LEU A 509 1.23 -13.36 10.60
C LEU A 509 0.23 -14.33 11.24
N ASP A 510 -0.79 -13.82 11.92
CA ASP A 510 -1.81 -14.66 12.58
C ASP A 510 -3.22 -14.07 12.34
N ASN A 511 -4.11 -14.85 11.73
CA ASN A 511 -5.46 -14.41 11.37
C ASN A 511 -5.45 -13.12 10.51
N VAL A 512 -4.66 -13.14 9.42
CA VAL A 512 -4.56 -12.02 8.47
C VAL A 512 -5.22 -12.41 7.15
N THR A 513 -6.07 -11.53 6.61
CA THR A 513 -6.70 -11.72 5.31
C THR A 513 -6.10 -10.78 4.27
N PHE A 514 -5.64 -11.34 3.16
CA PHE A 514 -5.15 -10.67 1.96
C PHE A 514 -6.15 -10.89 0.83
N LEU A 515 -6.81 -9.82 0.38
CA LEU A 515 -7.91 -9.91 -0.58
C LEU A 515 -7.74 -8.93 -1.74
N GLY A 516 -7.81 -9.46 -2.97
CA GLY A 516 -7.91 -8.64 -4.17
C GLY A 516 -6.66 -7.82 -4.50
N LEU A 517 -5.48 -8.22 -4.02
CA LEU A 517 -4.22 -7.52 -4.29
C LEU A 517 -3.78 -7.73 -5.74
N HIS A 518 -3.14 -6.71 -6.33
CA HIS A 518 -2.62 -6.75 -7.70
C HIS A 518 -1.10 -7.03 -7.81
N ASP A 519 -0.47 -7.38 -6.68
CA ASP A 519 0.97 -7.59 -6.53
C ASP A 519 1.27 -8.67 -5.46
N CYS A 520 2.54 -8.85 -5.08
CA CYS A 520 2.93 -9.82 -4.05
C CYS A 520 2.31 -9.48 -2.69
N ALA A 521 1.55 -10.42 -2.11
CA ALA A 521 0.93 -10.24 -0.81
C ALA A 521 1.99 -10.29 0.31
N LEU A 522 2.92 -11.24 0.20
CA LEU A 522 4.06 -11.36 1.10
C LEU A 522 5.33 -11.69 0.33
N SER A 523 6.29 -10.76 0.35
CA SER A 523 7.63 -10.94 -0.20
C SER A 523 8.67 -10.96 0.92
N VAL A 524 9.40 -12.05 1.04
CA VAL A 524 10.49 -12.23 2.01
C VAL A 524 11.79 -12.58 1.29
N THR A 525 12.86 -11.85 1.60
CA THR A 525 14.19 -12.12 1.05
C THR A 525 15.23 -12.02 2.15
N ILE A 526 15.92 -13.12 2.47
CA ILE A 526 16.85 -13.20 3.60
C ILE A 526 18.18 -13.83 3.16
N GLU A 527 19.28 -13.08 3.21
CA GLU A 527 20.63 -13.61 2.97
C GLU A 527 21.14 -14.47 4.16
N LYS A 528 22.30 -15.12 3.99
CA LYS A 528 22.94 -15.98 5.00
C LYS A 528 23.15 -15.32 6.37
N ASN A 529 23.39 -16.12 7.42
CA ASN A 529 23.68 -15.70 8.81
C ASN A 529 22.57 -14.86 9.48
N VAL A 530 21.32 -15.14 9.13
CA VAL A 530 20.15 -14.57 9.79
C VAL A 530 19.44 -15.69 10.55
N ILE A 531 19.17 -15.47 11.83
CA ILE A 531 18.48 -16.39 12.73
C ILE A 531 17.10 -15.86 13.09
N GLY A 532 16.19 -16.74 13.52
CA GLY A 532 14.82 -16.36 13.86
C GLY A 532 13.77 -17.28 13.24
N LEU A 533 12.62 -16.72 12.83
CA LEU A 533 11.42 -17.48 12.44
C LEU A 533 10.52 -16.68 11.49
N ILE A 534 10.02 -17.35 10.44
CA ILE A 534 8.89 -16.89 9.64
C ILE A 534 7.71 -17.81 9.91
N SER A 535 6.58 -17.25 10.34
CA SER A 535 5.34 -18.00 10.59
C SER A 535 4.14 -17.28 10.00
N VAL A 536 3.34 -18.01 9.23
CA VAL A 536 2.06 -17.59 8.66
C VAL A 536 0.99 -18.57 9.14
N LYS A 537 0.05 -18.10 9.97
CA LYS A 537 -0.94 -18.95 10.62
C LYS A 537 -2.35 -18.39 10.49
N ASN A 538 -3.34 -19.26 10.29
CA ASN A 538 -4.76 -18.86 10.23
C ASN A 538 -5.04 -17.78 9.16
N CYS A 539 -4.21 -17.67 8.12
CA CYS A 539 -4.32 -16.58 7.15
C CYS A 539 -5.22 -16.97 5.96
N ARG A 540 -5.65 -15.96 5.20
CA ARG A 540 -6.46 -16.16 3.99
C ARG A 540 -5.91 -15.32 2.85
N PHE A 541 -5.61 -15.95 1.73
CA PHE A 541 -5.14 -15.29 0.50
C PHE A 541 -6.19 -15.53 -0.58
N LEU A 542 -6.97 -14.50 -0.90
CA LEU A 542 -8.19 -14.62 -1.70
C LEU A 542 -8.13 -13.68 -2.91
N ASN A 543 -8.37 -14.22 -4.11
CA ASN A 543 -8.52 -13.44 -5.34
C ASN A 543 -7.35 -12.48 -5.61
N ASN A 544 -6.13 -12.80 -5.20
CA ASN A 544 -4.97 -11.94 -5.46
C ASN A 544 -4.43 -12.24 -6.85
N THR A 545 -4.19 -11.21 -7.66
CA THR A 545 -3.70 -11.30 -9.02
C THR A 545 -2.35 -10.60 -9.13
N GLN A 546 -1.42 -11.11 -9.93
CA GLN A 546 -0.13 -10.46 -10.13
C GLN A 546 0.03 -10.05 -11.58
N PHE A 547 0.17 -8.75 -11.83
CA PHE A 547 0.25 -8.21 -13.19
C PHE A 547 1.62 -8.45 -13.86
N VAL A 548 1.57 -9.07 -15.04
CA VAL A 548 2.66 -9.68 -15.84
C VAL A 548 3.58 -8.65 -16.55
N ASN A 549 3.75 -7.43 -16.02
CA ASN A 549 4.60 -6.41 -16.68
C ASN A 549 6.08 -6.46 -16.25
N ARG A 550 6.45 -7.34 -15.32
CA ARG A 550 7.85 -7.62 -14.98
C ARG A 550 8.04 -9.12 -15.11
N LEU A 551 9.00 -9.54 -15.94
CA LEU A 551 9.41 -10.94 -16.16
C LEU A 551 10.01 -11.60 -14.89
N ASP A 552 9.72 -11.10 -13.69
CA ASP A 552 10.19 -11.63 -12.42
C ASP A 552 9.22 -12.71 -11.94
N GLU A 553 9.71 -13.90 -11.62
CA GLU A 553 8.95 -15.01 -11.06
C GLU A 553 8.30 -14.66 -9.71
N ARG A 554 7.07 -14.13 -9.72
CA ARG A 554 6.31 -13.76 -8.52
C ARG A 554 5.15 -14.72 -8.26
N ALA A 555 4.80 -14.85 -6.98
CA ALA A 555 3.63 -15.58 -6.46
C ALA A 555 3.00 -14.80 -5.29
N ALA A 556 1.78 -15.14 -4.89
CA ALA A 556 1.09 -14.44 -3.79
C ALA A 556 1.94 -14.39 -2.51
N ILE A 557 2.61 -15.51 -2.19
CA ILE A 557 3.72 -15.58 -1.24
C ILE A 557 5.02 -15.90 -1.99
N GLN A 558 6.05 -15.09 -1.76
CA GLN A 558 7.41 -15.32 -2.24
C GLN A 558 8.38 -15.29 -1.06
N ILE A 559 9.11 -16.38 -0.83
CA ILE A 559 10.15 -16.45 0.21
C ILE A 559 11.45 -16.98 -0.40
N GLU A 560 12.51 -16.18 -0.31
CA GLU A 560 13.79 -16.49 -0.93
C GLU A 560 14.95 -16.36 0.06
N PHE A 561 15.79 -17.38 0.11
CA PHE A 561 17.07 -17.36 0.81
C PHE A 561 18.23 -17.38 -0.20
N PRO A 562 18.57 -16.21 -0.78
CA PRO A 562 19.64 -16.13 -1.78
C PRO A 562 21.02 -16.39 -1.16
N ASN A 563 21.92 -16.98 -1.95
CA ASN A 563 23.30 -17.32 -1.55
C ASN A 563 23.40 -18.30 -0.37
N ASP A 564 22.39 -19.16 -0.21
CA ASP A 564 22.40 -20.23 0.77
C ASP A 564 23.49 -21.27 0.42
N ASP A 565 24.21 -21.75 1.44
CA ASP A 565 25.31 -22.68 1.24
C ASP A 565 24.78 -24.07 0.84
N PRO A 566 25.40 -24.73 -0.16
CA PRO A 566 25.10 -26.14 -0.42
C PRO A 566 25.44 -27.00 0.81
N PRO A 567 24.81 -28.18 0.96
CA PRO A 567 25.17 -29.15 1.99
C PRO A 567 26.67 -29.45 1.99
N LYS A 568 27.24 -29.75 3.17
CA LYS A 568 28.68 -30.07 3.28
C LYS A 568 28.99 -31.38 2.56
N CYS A 569 29.85 -31.32 1.55
CA CYS A 569 30.35 -32.52 0.89
C CYS A 569 31.23 -33.35 1.85
N PRO A 570 31.07 -34.68 1.90
CA PRO A 570 31.93 -35.54 2.71
C PRO A 570 33.39 -35.37 2.26
N ARG A 571 34.30 -35.03 3.18
CA ARG A 571 35.73 -35.03 2.87
C ARG A 571 36.16 -36.47 2.57
N THR A 572 36.85 -36.69 1.45
CA THR A 572 37.48 -37.95 1.10
C THR A 572 38.55 -38.30 2.16
N ALA A 573 38.22 -39.23 3.06
CA ALA A 573 39.25 -39.98 3.76
C ALA A 573 39.84 -40.97 2.74
N LYS A 574 41.17 -40.98 2.59
CA LYS A 574 41.88 -41.95 1.75
C LYS A 574 41.47 -43.37 2.16
N GLY A 575 40.80 -44.08 1.26
CA GLY A 575 40.52 -45.52 1.37
C GLY A 575 39.08 -45.84 1.74
N ASN A 576 38.34 -46.26 0.71
CA ASN A 576 37.09 -47.03 0.69
C ASN A 576 35.80 -46.48 1.32
N GLU A 577 34.74 -46.67 0.53
CA GLU A 577 33.32 -46.35 0.72
C GLU A 577 32.93 -44.88 0.49
N SER A 578 32.25 -44.67 -0.65
CA SER A 578 31.44 -43.50 -0.96
C SER A 578 30.37 -43.34 0.11
N LYS A 579 30.67 -42.57 1.16
CA LYS A 579 29.71 -42.30 2.23
C LYS A 579 28.57 -41.43 1.68
N GLU A 580 27.36 -41.94 1.84
CA GLU A 580 26.08 -41.30 1.57
C GLU A 580 26.07 -39.86 2.11
N LEU A 581 25.61 -38.92 1.28
CA LEU A 581 25.64 -37.50 1.59
C LEU A 581 24.60 -37.19 2.68
N MET A 582 25.07 -36.97 3.91
CA MET A 582 24.19 -36.66 5.04
C MET A 582 23.73 -35.20 4.96
N TRP A 583 22.44 -34.96 4.72
CA TRP A 583 21.78 -33.66 4.86
C TRP A 583 21.78 -33.20 6.33
N ASN A 584 22.92 -32.69 6.81
CA ASN A 584 23.10 -32.16 8.16
C ASN A 584 23.11 -30.62 8.15
N LYS A 585 22.01 -30.03 7.67
CA LYS A 585 21.84 -28.58 7.66
C LYS A 585 21.06 -28.16 8.91
N LYS A 586 21.80 -27.87 10.00
CA LYS A 586 21.25 -27.56 11.34
C LYS A 586 20.85 -26.10 11.55
N SER A 587 21.01 -25.21 10.57
CA SER A 587 20.95 -23.76 10.81
C SER A 587 20.24 -22.95 9.72
N GLU A 588 19.04 -23.37 9.32
CA GLU A 588 18.18 -22.55 8.46
C GLU A 588 17.04 -21.94 9.26
N LEU A 589 16.70 -20.70 8.94
CA LEU A 589 15.53 -19.98 9.45
C LEU A 589 14.27 -20.78 9.09
N PRO A 590 13.53 -21.37 10.06
CA PRO A 590 12.33 -22.14 9.76
C PRO A 590 11.24 -21.25 9.18
N VAL A 591 10.54 -21.77 8.16
CA VAL A 591 9.35 -21.18 7.55
C VAL A 591 8.16 -22.09 7.81
N MET A 592 7.20 -21.62 8.60
CA MET A 592 6.00 -22.37 8.97
C MET A 592 4.75 -21.72 8.38
N ILE A 593 4.01 -22.45 7.55
CA ILE A 593 2.71 -22.03 7.03
C ILE A 593 1.66 -23.03 7.53
N GLU A 594 0.77 -22.58 8.42
CA GLU A 594 -0.19 -23.44 9.10
C GLU A 594 -1.63 -22.91 8.99
N ASP A 595 -2.60 -23.81 8.90
CA ASP A 595 -4.03 -23.51 9.02
C ASP A 595 -4.49 -22.38 8.07
N THR A 596 -3.91 -22.30 6.87
CA THR A 596 -4.04 -21.15 5.95
C THR A 596 -4.72 -21.57 4.63
N SER A 597 -5.57 -20.69 4.08
CA SER A 597 -6.29 -20.95 2.82
C SER A 597 -5.85 -20.03 1.68
N PHE A 598 -5.67 -20.60 0.48
CA PHE A 598 -5.32 -19.92 -0.76
C PHE A 598 -6.38 -20.21 -1.82
N GLU A 599 -7.16 -19.21 -2.19
CA GLU A 599 -8.26 -19.36 -3.15
C GLU A 599 -8.19 -18.33 -4.27
N ASN A 600 -8.28 -18.81 -5.53
CA ASN A 600 -8.33 -18.01 -6.74
C ASN A 600 -7.15 -17.01 -6.88
N ASN A 601 -5.95 -17.36 -6.41
CA ASN A 601 -4.78 -16.51 -6.59
C ASN A 601 -4.13 -16.79 -7.95
N VAL A 602 -3.70 -15.74 -8.65
CA VAL A 602 -3.06 -15.82 -9.97
C VAL A 602 -1.68 -15.19 -9.90
N GLY A 603 -0.65 -15.96 -10.24
CA GLY A 603 0.76 -15.52 -10.25
C GLY A 603 1.56 -16.10 -11.42
N ILE A 604 2.79 -15.64 -11.61
CA ILE A 604 3.69 -16.25 -12.63
C ILE A 604 4.07 -17.67 -12.21
N THR A 605 4.27 -17.86 -10.90
CA THR A 605 4.65 -19.14 -10.28
C THR A 605 3.58 -19.69 -9.32
N GLY A 606 2.33 -19.20 -9.45
CA GLY A 606 1.19 -19.70 -8.69
C GLY A 606 0.93 -18.95 -7.37
N ALA A 607 0.43 -19.67 -6.36
CA ALA A 607 0.14 -19.11 -5.03
C ALA A 607 1.40 -18.95 -4.16
N MET A 608 2.34 -19.88 -4.24
CA MET A 608 3.58 -19.86 -3.44
C MET A 608 4.82 -20.11 -4.28
N ASN A 609 5.87 -19.34 -4.00
CA ASN A 609 7.18 -19.46 -4.62
C ASN A 609 8.29 -19.46 -3.57
N PHE A 610 9.14 -20.49 -3.59
CA PHE A 610 10.22 -20.69 -2.62
C PHE A 610 11.58 -20.86 -3.28
N LEU A 611 12.61 -20.27 -2.68
CA LEU A 611 14.01 -20.53 -3.01
C LEU A 611 14.79 -20.84 -1.73
N ASN A 612 15.26 -22.09 -1.60
CA ASN A 612 16.01 -22.61 -0.44
C ASN A 612 15.23 -22.52 0.90
N GLY A 613 15.88 -22.84 2.02
CA GLY A 613 15.30 -22.79 3.36
C GLY A 613 14.54 -24.05 3.76
N ASN A 614 14.09 -24.09 5.03
CA ASN A 614 13.32 -25.19 5.60
C ASN A 614 11.84 -24.82 5.72
N ILE A 615 11.05 -25.23 4.72
CA ILE A 615 9.64 -24.89 4.59
C ILE A 615 8.78 -26.05 5.09
N THR A 616 7.86 -25.75 6.01
CA THR A 616 6.78 -26.66 6.41
C THR A 616 5.41 -26.04 6.13
N ILE A 617 4.58 -26.75 5.38
CA ILE A 617 3.19 -26.39 5.07
C ILE A 617 2.27 -27.42 5.73
N LYS A 618 1.36 -26.97 6.59
CA LYS A 618 0.53 -27.87 7.40
C LYS A 618 -0.92 -27.40 7.49
N ASN A 619 -1.88 -28.31 7.34
CA ASN A 619 -3.31 -27.99 7.47
C ASN A 619 -3.78 -26.87 6.51
N CYS A 620 -3.19 -26.78 5.32
CA CYS A 620 -3.48 -25.71 4.37
C CYS A 620 -4.40 -26.18 3.23
N ALA A 621 -5.20 -25.26 2.71
CA ALA A 621 -6.10 -25.51 1.58
C ALA A 621 -5.75 -24.61 0.39
N PHE A 622 -5.55 -25.21 -0.78
CA PHE A 622 -5.28 -24.54 -2.05
C PHE A 622 -6.40 -24.87 -3.02
N LYS A 623 -7.07 -23.85 -3.51
CA LYS A 623 -8.22 -23.99 -4.41
C LYS A 623 -8.12 -23.01 -5.57
N ASN A 624 -8.14 -23.54 -6.79
CA ASN A 624 -8.20 -22.76 -8.02
C ASN A 624 -7.13 -21.66 -8.15
N ASN A 625 -5.93 -21.89 -7.59
CA ASN A 625 -4.82 -20.96 -7.80
C ASN A 625 -4.10 -21.31 -9.10
N GLU A 626 -3.69 -20.28 -9.85
CA GLU A 626 -3.20 -20.41 -11.21
C GLU A 626 -1.78 -19.83 -11.35
N GLY A 627 -0.96 -20.56 -12.10
CA GLY A 627 0.41 -20.20 -12.44
C GLY A 627 0.62 -20.10 -13.94
N VAL A 628 1.19 -18.99 -14.41
CA VAL A 628 1.36 -18.73 -15.86
C VAL A 628 2.53 -19.50 -16.48
N ALA A 629 3.61 -19.79 -15.73
CA ALA A 629 4.86 -20.29 -16.33
C ALA A 629 5.36 -21.63 -15.77
N LEU A 630 5.51 -21.78 -14.45
CA LEU A 630 6.34 -22.87 -13.88
C LEU A 630 5.69 -23.63 -12.71
N GLY A 631 4.66 -23.12 -12.05
CA GLY A 631 3.96 -23.83 -10.96
C GLY A 631 2.58 -23.26 -10.68
N GLY A 632 1.59 -24.12 -10.41
CA GLY A 632 0.18 -23.75 -10.25
C GLY A 632 -0.20 -23.32 -8.84
N HIS A 633 0.03 -24.17 -7.83
CA HIS A 633 -0.21 -23.81 -6.43
C HIS A 633 1.11 -23.55 -5.68
N VAL A 634 2.07 -24.46 -5.75
CA VAL A 634 3.36 -24.35 -5.05
C VAL A 634 4.51 -24.61 -6.00
N TYR A 635 5.48 -23.69 -6.03
CA TYR A 635 6.73 -23.83 -6.76
C TYR A 635 7.93 -23.73 -5.82
N MET A 636 8.79 -24.75 -5.85
CA MET A 636 10.10 -24.76 -5.18
C MET A 636 11.20 -24.71 -6.26
N LYS A 637 11.94 -23.60 -6.30
CA LYS A 637 12.97 -23.34 -7.31
C LYS A 637 14.16 -24.28 -7.18
N THR A 638 14.97 -24.35 -8.24
CA THR A 638 16.27 -25.03 -8.21
C THR A 638 17.16 -24.45 -7.11
N GLY A 639 17.60 -25.31 -6.19
CA GLY A 639 18.33 -24.93 -4.97
C GLY A 639 18.42 -26.10 -3.97
N PHE A 640 18.60 -25.80 -2.68
CA PHE A 640 18.82 -26.78 -1.60
C PHE A 640 17.74 -26.74 -0.50
N GLY A 641 16.55 -26.22 -0.81
CA GLY A 641 15.46 -26.08 0.14
C GLY A 641 14.81 -27.40 0.52
N ILE A 642 14.43 -27.51 1.80
CA ILE A 642 13.65 -28.62 2.35
C ILE A 642 12.18 -28.25 2.27
N LEU A 643 11.35 -29.16 1.76
CA LEU A 643 9.90 -28.96 1.69
C LEU A 643 9.15 -30.10 2.38
N ASN A 644 8.39 -29.76 3.41
CA ASN A 644 7.53 -30.69 4.14
C ASN A 644 6.06 -30.26 4.05
N ILE A 645 5.20 -31.13 3.53
CA ILE A 645 3.76 -30.88 3.35
C ILE A 645 2.99 -31.94 4.14
N ASN A 646 2.08 -31.48 5.00
CA ASN A 646 1.32 -32.37 5.86
C ASN A 646 -0.14 -31.93 5.94
N ASN A 647 -1.07 -32.86 5.73
CA ASN A 647 -2.50 -32.63 5.90
C ASN A 647 -3.01 -31.43 5.07
N CYS A 648 -2.64 -31.37 3.79
CA CYS A 648 -3.00 -30.27 2.89
C CYS A 648 -3.93 -30.74 1.75
N SER A 649 -4.82 -29.86 1.30
CA SER A 649 -5.73 -30.14 0.19
C SER A 649 -5.47 -29.19 -0.99
N PHE A 650 -5.24 -29.75 -2.18
CA PHE A 650 -5.05 -29.05 -3.44
C PHE A 650 -6.19 -29.43 -4.40
N LEU A 651 -6.95 -28.44 -4.84
CA LEU A 651 -8.16 -28.63 -5.65
C LEU A 651 -8.19 -27.66 -6.84
N GLN A 652 -8.31 -28.19 -8.05
CA GLN A 652 -8.64 -27.41 -9.25
C GLN A 652 -10.00 -27.86 -9.78
N ASN A 653 -11.01 -26.99 -9.71
CA ASN A 653 -12.35 -27.26 -10.22
C ASN A 653 -12.95 -26.13 -11.09
N LEU A 654 -12.23 -25.03 -11.26
CA LEU A 654 -12.56 -23.96 -12.18
C LEU A 654 -11.48 -23.85 -13.26
N ILE A 655 -11.90 -23.52 -14.48
CA ILE A 655 -11.01 -23.16 -15.58
C ILE A 655 -10.63 -21.69 -15.37
N GLY A 656 -9.32 -21.40 -15.35
CA GLY A 656 -8.82 -20.03 -15.30
C GLY A 656 -9.15 -19.26 -16.57
N ASP A 657 -9.32 -17.94 -16.47
CA ASP A 657 -9.56 -17.04 -17.62
C ASP A 657 -8.23 -16.71 -18.37
N SER A 658 -7.14 -17.43 -18.06
CA SER A 658 -5.82 -17.15 -18.61
C SER A 658 -5.63 -17.73 -20.01
N ARG A 659 -4.86 -17.00 -20.83
CA ARG A 659 -4.58 -17.32 -22.25
C ARG A 659 -3.54 -18.45 -22.43
N VAL A 660 -3.26 -19.24 -21.39
CA VAL A 660 -2.19 -20.26 -21.40
C VAL A 660 -2.79 -21.61 -21.78
N SER A 661 -2.14 -22.32 -22.71
CA SER A 661 -2.65 -23.59 -23.27
C SER A 661 -2.62 -24.76 -22.27
N ALA A 662 -1.83 -24.67 -21.19
CA ALA A 662 -1.70 -25.69 -20.15
C ALA A 662 -1.69 -25.05 -18.75
N ILE A 663 -2.33 -25.71 -17.77
CA ILE A 663 -2.24 -25.32 -16.35
C ILE A 663 -0.96 -25.91 -15.77
N ALA A 664 -0.18 -25.08 -15.06
CA ALA A 664 1.01 -25.53 -14.35
C ALA A 664 0.65 -26.50 -13.19
N SER A 665 1.54 -27.46 -12.93
CA SER A 665 1.42 -28.46 -11.85
C SER A 665 0.91 -27.91 -10.51
N PHE A 666 0.12 -28.72 -9.78
CA PHE A 666 -0.26 -28.39 -8.41
C PHE A 666 0.97 -28.09 -7.54
N LEU A 667 1.99 -28.93 -7.67
CA LEU A 667 3.28 -28.76 -7.01
C LEU A 667 4.40 -29.10 -7.97
N ARG A 668 5.31 -28.15 -8.18
CA ARG A 668 6.58 -28.38 -8.88
C ARG A 668 7.75 -28.11 -7.94
N SER A 669 8.61 -29.10 -7.75
CA SER A 669 9.84 -28.98 -6.97
C SER A 669 11.05 -29.32 -7.84
N GLU A 670 11.94 -28.35 -7.99
CA GLU A 670 13.23 -28.52 -8.65
C GLU A 670 14.40 -28.44 -7.66
N SER A 671 14.12 -28.45 -6.35
CA SER A 671 15.17 -28.41 -5.33
C SER A 671 15.79 -29.78 -5.09
N ALA A 672 17.11 -29.77 -4.87
CA ALA A 672 17.89 -30.91 -4.41
C ALA A 672 17.61 -31.32 -2.96
N GLY A 673 16.94 -30.48 -2.17
CA GLY A 673 16.62 -30.81 -0.79
C GLY A 673 15.57 -31.93 -0.65
N PRO A 674 15.46 -32.51 0.55
CA PRO A 674 14.40 -33.46 0.90
C PRO A 674 12.99 -32.92 0.66
N LEU A 675 12.14 -33.75 0.06
CA LEU A 675 10.71 -33.53 -0.10
C LEU A 675 9.91 -34.59 0.65
N LYS A 676 9.02 -34.16 1.53
CA LYS A 676 8.11 -35.05 2.28
C LYS A 676 6.66 -34.59 2.15
N ILE A 677 5.77 -35.51 1.81
CA ILE A 677 4.32 -35.27 1.67
C ILE A 677 3.54 -36.33 2.44
N GLN A 678 2.67 -35.87 3.33
CA GLN A 678 1.88 -36.73 4.21
C GLN A 678 0.41 -36.33 4.26
N ASN A 679 -0.47 -37.32 4.31
CA ASN A 679 -1.92 -37.18 4.49
C ASN A 679 -2.56 -36.06 3.64
N SER A 680 -2.13 -35.90 2.38
CA SER A 680 -2.53 -34.77 1.53
C SER A 680 -3.33 -35.20 0.31
N SER A 681 -4.08 -34.29 -0.33
CA SER A 681 -4.90 -34.64 -1.49
C SER A 681 -4.69 -33.67 -2.65
N PHE A 682 -4.51 -34.20 -3.87
CA PHE A 682 -4.38 -33.46 -5.11
C PHE A 682 -5.50 -33.88 -6.07
N VAL A 683 -6.44 -32.97 -6.36
CA VAL A 683 -7.65 -33.30 -7.13
C VAL A 683 -7.88 -32.30 -8.26
N ALA A 684 -7.84 -32.80 -9.49
CA ALA A 684 -8.24 -32.05 -10.69
C ALA A 684 -9.64 -32.51 -11.15
N ASP A 685 -10.60 -31.59 -11.19
CA ASP A 685 -11.99 -31.81 -11.65
C ASP A 685 -12.27 -31.20 -13.02
N VAL A 686 -11.30 -30.47 -13.59
CA VAL A 686 -11.44 -29.79 -14.90
C VAL A 686 -10.67 -30.53 -15.98
N ASN A 687 -11.34 -30.77 -17.11
CA ASN A 687 -10.75 -31.36 -18.32
C ASN A 687 -9.89 -30.34 -19.06
N GLN A 688 -8.71 -30.06 -18.51
CA GLN A 688 -7.67 -29.23 -19.11
C GLN A 688 -6.37 -30.02 -19.26
N GLU A 689 -5.46 -29.51 -20.10
CA GLU A 689 -4.11 -30.03 -20.21
C GLU A 689 -3.27 -29.49 -19.05
N PHE A 690 -2.66 -30.39 -18.27
CA PHE A 690 -1.78 -30.07 -17.15
C PHE A 690 -0.34 -30.41 -17.54
N ASP A 691 0.59 -29.49 -17.27
CA ASP A 691 2.03 -29.77 -17.39
C ASP A 691 2.61 -30.25 -16.06
N PRO A 692 2.91 -31.55 -15.99
CA PRO A 692 2.26 -32.59 -15.14
C PRO A 692 1.32 -32.10 -14.02
N ILE A 693 0.54 -32.99 -13.37
CA ILE A 693 -0.26 -32.57 -12.19
C ILE A 693 0.60 -32.44 -10.92
N PHE A 694 1.72 -33.14 -10.87
CA PHE A 694 2.71 -33.12 -9.80
C PHE A 694 4.08 -33.45 -10.39
N ALA A 695 5.12 -32.70 -10.00
CA ALA A 695 6.49 -32.98 -10.39
C ALA A 695 7.50 -32.65 -9.29
N ALA A 696 8.33 -33.62 -8.94
CA ALA A 696 9.56 -33.42 -8.18
C ALA A 696 10.70 -33.96 -9.02
N THR A 697 11.63 -33.11 -9.48
CA THR A 697 12.56 -33.49 -10.56
C THR A 697 14.01 -33.67 -10.12
N LYS A 698 14.40 -33.15 -8.94
CA LYS A 698 15.80 -33.12 -8.50
C LYS A 698 15.99 -33.46 -7.02
N SER A 699 15.00 -33.99 -6.31
CA SER A 699 15.06 -34.08 -4.85
C SER A 699 15.94 -35.24 -4.36
N SER A 700 16.79 -34.99 -3.36
CA SER A 700 17.67 -36.01 -2.77
C SER A 700 16.91 -37.19 -2.13
N THR A 701 15.77 -36.89 -1.50
CA THR A 701 14.84 -37.88 -0.97
C THR A 701 13.42 -37.41 -1.25
N ILE A 702 12.55 -38.33 -1.67
CA ILE A 702 11.12 -38.09 -1.92
C ILE A 702 10.33 -39.10 -1.10
N GLU A 703 9.63 -38.62 -0.08
CA GLU A 703 8.75 -39.42 0.77
C GLU A 703 7.29 -39.02 0.55
N ILE A 704 6.48 -39.90 -0.03
CA ILE A 704 5.03 -39.71 -0.19
C ILE A 704 4.32 -40.88 0.51
N ASP A 705 3.50 -40.58 1.52
CA ASP A 705 2.78 -41.63 2.24
C ASP A 705 1.57 -42.20 1.47
N SER A 706 1.12 -43.39 1.87
CA SER A 706 0.00 -44.08 1.23
C SER A 706 -1.36 -43.41 1.48
N SER A 707 -1.46 -42.50 2.46
CA SER A 707 -2.67 -41.70 2.67
C SER A 707 -2.79 -40.51 1.72
N THR A 708 -1.71 -40.14 1.04
CA THR A 708 -1.71 -39.04 0.07
C THR A 708 -2.35 -39.50 -1.24
N SER A 709 -3.34 -38.78 -1.76
CA SER A 709 -4.08 -39.19 -2.97
C SER A 709 -3.90 -38.21 -4.13
N PHE A 710 -3.72 -38.73 -5.34
CA PHE A 710 -3.76 -37.94 -6.57
C PHE A 710 -4.96 -38.39 -7.43
N LYS A 711 -5.71 -37.45 -7.99
CA LYS A 711 -6.89 -37.73 -8.81
C LYS A 711 -6.91 -36.85 -10.05
N CYS A 712 -7.00 -37.50 -11.21
CA CYS A 712 -7.15 -36.85 -12.50
C CYS A 712 -8.59 -36.40 -12.76
N PRO A 713 -8.81 -35.59 -13.81
CA PRO A 713 -10.14 -35.30 -14.33
C PRO A 713 -10.88 -36.56 -14.80
N ASP A 714 -12.20 -36.46 -14.92
CA ASP A 714 -13.02 -37.58 -15.38
C ASP A 714 -12.69 -37.94 -16.84
N GLY A 715 -12.47 -39.24 -17.07
CA GLY A 715 -12.10 -39.78 -18.37
C GLY A 715 -10.60 -39.84 -18.67
N LYS A 716 -9.76 -39.24 -17.83
CA LYS A 716 -8.29 -39.33 -17.97
C LYS A 716 -7.70 -40.45 -17.13
N GLN A 717 -6.64 -41.08 -17.64
CA GLN A 717 -5.81 -42.01 -16.88
C GLN A 717 -4.72 -41.27 -16.10
N ILE A 718 -4.23 -41.88 -15.02
CA ILE A 718 -3.07 -41.37 -14.29
C ILE A 718 -1.85 -42.25 -14.60
N THR A 719 -0.74 -41.63 -14.97
CA THR A 719 0.55 -42.30 -15.19
C THR A 719 1.57 -41.76 -14.20
N LEU A 720 2.53 -42.62 -13.82
CA LEU A 720 3.59 -42.30 -12.87
C LEU A 720 4.93 -42.59 -13.53
N GLU A 721 5.78 -41.59 -13.57
CA GLU A 721 7.20 -41.72 -13.90
C GLU A 721 8.02 -41.52 -12.64
N ASN A 722 8.85 -42.50 -12.28
CA ASN A 722 9.77 -42.40 -11.17
C ASN A 722 11.12 -43.05 -11.50
N SER A 723 12.19 -42.52 -10.92
CA SER A 723 13.51 -43.15 -10.95
C SER A 723 14.12 -43.13 -9.56
N THR A 724 14.73 -44.26 -9.18
CA THR A 724 15.31 -44.45 -7.85
C THR A 724 16.74 -43.95 -7.70
N GLN A 725 17.41 -43.46 -8.75
CA GLN A 725 18.70 -42.75 -8.72
C GLN A 725 19.23 -42.54 -10.16
N GLU A 726 19.37 -41.29 -10.61
CA GLU A 726 20.17 -40.97 -11.81
C GLU A 726 21.59 -40.52 -11.44
N ASP A 727 22.51 -40.60 -12.42
CA ASP A 727 23.88 -40.10 -12.34
C ASP A 727 23.90 -38.67 -11.79
N GLY A 728 24.78 -38.42 -10.82
CA GLY A 728 24.60 -37.34 -9.85
C GLY A 728 24.38 -35.94 -10.43
N PHE A 729 23.71 -35.09 -9.66
CA PHE A 729 23.61 -33.68 -9.92
C PHE A 729 24.92 -32.99 -9.51
N GLU A 730 25.59 -32.31 -10.45
CA GLU A 730 26.83 -31.58 -10.19
C GLU A 730 26.56 -30.31 -9.37
N LEU A 731 27.04 -30.30 -8.13
CA LEU A 731 27.15 -29.11 -7.29
C LEU A 731 28.46 -28.41 -7.62
N VAL A 732 28.39 -27.17 -8.09
CA VAL A 732 29.57 -26.32 -8.28
C VAL A 732 29.69 -25.36 -7.10
N LYS A 733 30.73 -25.51 -6.28
CA LYS A 733 31.09 -24.54 -5.22
C LYS A 733 32.49 -23.97 -5.49
N GLY A 734 32.57 -22.85 -6.20
CA GLY A 734 33.86 -22.26 -6.57
C GLY A 734 34.65 -23.21 -7.47
N SER A 735 35.75 -23.78 -6.96
CA SER A 735 36.56 -24.80 -7.67
C SER A 735 36.30 -26.25 -7.22
N GLU A 736 35.43 -26.49 -6.23
CA GLU A 736 35.07 -27.83 -5.76
C GLU A 736 33.77 -28.29 -6.42
N THR A 737 33.81 -29.45 -7.08
CA THR A 737 32.64 -30.12 -7.65
C THR A 737 32.24 -31.31 -6.78
N CYS A 738 30.94 -31.48 -6.56
CA CYS A 738 30.41 -32.52 -5.69
C CYS A 738 29.13 -33.08 -6.29
N TRP A 739 28.96 -34.39 -6.27
CA TRP A 739 27.84 -35.06 -6.93
C TRP A 739 26.80 -35.45 -5.87
N ILE A 740 25.55 -35.00 -6.03
CA ILE A 740 24.42 -35.46 -5.21
C ILE A 740 23.56 -36.41 -6.04
N SER A 741 23.29 -37.59 -5.52
CA SER A 741 22.25 -38.46 -6.05
C SER A 741 20.89 -37.80 -5.84
N VAL A 742 20.14 -37.63 -6.94
CA VAL A 742 18.80 -37.06 -6.94
C VAL A 742 17.81 -38.08 -7.47
N ALA A 743 16.56 -37.96 -7.04
CA ALA A 743 15.43 -38.74 -7.49
C ALA A 743 14.39 -37.82 -8.15
N TYR A 744 13.56 -38.39 -9.01
CA TYR A 744 12.40 -37.72 -9.56
C TYR A 744 11.14 -38.58 -9.47
N VAL A 745 10.00 -37.90 -9.34
CA VAL A 745 8.65 -38.44 -9.33
C VAL A 745 7.73 -37.45 -10.04
N THR A 746 7.05 -37.92 -11.08
CA THR A 746 6.13 -37.12 -11.88
C THR A 746 4.82 -37.87 -12.10
N PHE A 747 3.68 -37.19 -11.88
CA PHE A 747 2.36 -37.73 -12.19
C PHE A 747 1.74 -36.96 -13.35
N PHE A 748 1.26 -37.68 -14.37
CA PHE A 748 0.56 -37.10 -15.51
C PHE A 748 -0.90 -37.55 -15.55
N CYS A 749 -1.74 -36.70 -16.13
CA CYS A 749 -3.12 -37.03 -16.46
C CYS A 749 -3.27 -37.06 -17.98
N GLU A 750 -3.22 -38.26 -18.53
CA GLU A 750 -3.20 -38.50 -19.97
C GLU A 750 -4.58 -38.97 -20.48
N GLU A 751 -4.79 -38.81 -21.77
CA GLU A 751 -5.88 -39.51 -22.45
C GLU A 751 -5.61 -41.02 -22.46
N CYS A 752 -6.67 -41.81 -22.57
CA CYS A 752 -6.51 -43.24 -22.74
C CYS A 752 -5.87 -43.55 -24.10
N PRO A 753 -5.11 -44.67 -24.23
CA PRO A 753 -4.56 -45.09 -25.51
C PRO A 753 -5.63 -45.24 -26.59
N ASP A 754 -5.25 -45.06 -27.86
CA ASP A 754 -6.14 -45.21 -29.02
C ASP A 754 -6.93 -46.53 -28.95
N GLY A 755 -8.26 -46.45 -29.07
CA GLY A 755 -9.17 -47.61 -28.98
C GLY A 755 -9.64 -47.95 -27.56
N PHE A 756 -9.30 -47.15 -26.56
CA PHE A 756 -9.78 -47.33 -25.18
C PHE A 756 -10.37 -46.02 -24.64
N TYR A 757 -11.40 -46.14 -23.80
CA TYR A 757 -11.96 -45.03 -23.06
C TYR A 757 -12.15 -45.40 -21.60
N ASN A 758 -12.23 -44.39 -20.73
CA ASN A 758 -12.47 -44.57 -19.31
C ASN A 758 -13.62 -43.67 -18.86
N LEU A 759 -14.53 -44.19 -18.05
CA LEU A 759 -15.64 -43.44 -17.44
C LEU A 759 -15.33 -43.03 -16.00
N LYS A 760 -14.24 -43.55 -15.42
CA LYS A 760 -13.78 -43.21 -14.07
C LYS A 760 -12.49 -42.40 -14.18
N ARG A 761 -12.30 -41.43 -13.29
CA ARG A 761 -11.01 -40.75 -13.18
C ARG A 761 -9.88 -41.68 -12.75
N GLY A 762 -8.69 -41.46 -13.29
CA GLY A 762 -7.45 -42.04 -12.77
C GLY A 762 -7.15 -41.56 -11.35
N SER A 763 -6.65 -42.45 -10.51
CA SER A 763 -6.26 -42.10 -9.14
C SER A 763 -5.11 -42.95 -8.61
N SER A 764 -4.30 -42.38 -7.72
CA SER A 764 -3.25 -43.07 -6.96
C SER A 764 -3.34 -42.76 -5.46
N ASN A 765 -2.80 -43.68 -4.66
CA ASN A 765 -2.56 -43.50 -3.23
C ASN A 765 -1.06 -43.69 -2.98
N GLY A 766 -0.37 -42.65 -2.52
CA GLY A 766 1.09 -42.59 -2.53
C GLY A 766 1.62 -42.80 -3.94
N LEU A 767 2.60 -43.70 -4.09
CA LEU A 767 3.16 -44.11 -5.37
C LEU A 767 2.38 -45.27 -6.04
N ASP A 768 1.31 -45.78 -5.42
CA ASP A 768 0.53 -46.89 -5.95
C ASP A 768 -0.64 -46.39 -6.81
N ILE A 769 -0.61 -46.67 -8.11
CA ILE A 769 -1.73 -46.40 -9.03
C ILE A 769 -2.87 -47.39 -8.76
N GLN A 770 -4.09 -46.90 -8.57
CA GLN A 770 -5.26 -47.76 -8.38
C GLN A 770 -5.70 -48.40 -9.71
N LYS A 771 -5.23 -49.63 -9.96
CA LYS A 771 -5.52 -50.43 -11.17
C LYS A 771 -6.96 -50.97 -11.29
N LYS A 772 -7.94 -50.47 -10.53
CA LYS A 772 -9.36 -50.78 -10.75
C LYS A 772 -9.93 -49.95 -11.92
N GLN A 773 -9.22 -49.97 -13.05
CA GLN A 773 -9.65 -49.37 -14.31
C GLN A 773 -10.18 -50.49 -15.20
N SER A 774 -11.49 -50.51 -15.44
CA SER A 774 -12.04 -51.27 -16.56
C SER A 774 -11.78 -50.46 -17.82
N LEU A 775 -10.59 -50.57 -18.42
CA LEU A 775 -10.41 -50.15 -19.80
C LEU A 775 -11.40 -50.98 -20.63
N HIS A 776 -12.34 -50.31 -21.30
CA HIS A 776 -13.23 -50.96 -22.25
C HIS A 776 -12.60 -50.84 -23.63
N GLU A 777 -12.36 -51.98 -24.26
CA GLU A 777 -11.87 -52.10 -25.63
C GLU A 777 -12.98 -51.69 -26.60
N PHE A 778 -12.61 -50.96 -27.66
CA PHE A 778 -13.50 -50.64 -28.77
C PHE A 778 -13.77 -51.89 -29.64
N GLU A 779 -14.49 -52.88 -29.12
CA GLU A 779 -15.11 -53.93 -29.96
C GLU A 779 -16.40 -53.40 -30.60
N LEU A 780 -16.29 -52.45 -31.53
CA LEU A 780 -17.39 -52.18 -32.46
C LEU A 780 -16.84 -51.61 -33.77
N PHE A 781 -17.31 -52.16 -34.88
CA PHE A 781 -16.92 -51.92 -36.29
C PHE A 781 -15.83 -52.82 -36.91
N ARG A 782 -15.97 -54.15 -36.77
CA ARG A 782 -15.45 -55.09 -37.80
C ARG A 782 -16.55 -55.78 -38.62
N GLU A 783 -17.82 -55.46 -38.39
CA GLU A 783 -18.94 -55.95 -39.19
C GLU A 783 -19.90 -54.81 -39.55
N ASN A 784 -19.61 -54.03 -40.59
CA ASN A 784 -20.63 -53.45 -41.49
C ASN A 784 -19.98 -52.58 -42.58
N THR A 785 -19.67 -53.19 -43.71
CA THR A 785 -19.13 -52.55 -44.92
C THR A 785 -20.17 -51.72 -45.70
N ARG A 786 -21.41 -51.58 -45.21
CA ARG A 786 -22.47 -50.77 -45.86
C ARG A 786 -22.52 -49.32 -45.41
N ASP A 787 -22.28 -49.04 -44.12
CA ASP A 787 -22.37 -47.68 -43.59
C ASP A 787 -21.20 -46.79 -44.03
N ALA A 788 -20.03 -47.39 -44.22
CA ALA A 788 -18.84 -46.69 -44.74
C ALA A 788 -19.02 -46.20 -46.19
N GLU A 789 -19.76 -46.93 -47.03
CA GLU A 789 -20.07 -46.48 -48.40
C GLU A 789 -21.16 -45.39 -48.42
N GLU A 790 -22.14 -45.43 -47.50
CA GLU A 790 -23.12 -44.35 -47.34
C GLU A 790 -22.46 -43.05 -46.83
N ILE A 791 -21.52 -43.14 -45.88
CA ILE A 791 -20.76 -41.98 -45.38
C ILE A 791 -19.85 -41.41 -46.46
N LYS A 792 -19.15 -42.29 -47.20
CA LYS A 792 -18.30 -41.89 -48.33
C LYS A 792 -19.13 -41.21 -49.42
N LYS A 793 -20.36 -41.66 -49.64
CA LYS A 793 -21.30 -41.03 -50.56
C LYS A 793 -21.72 -39.64 -50.08
N VAL A 794 -22.04 -39.45 -48.80
CA VAL A 794 -22.38 -38.13 -48.24
C VAL A 794 -21.21 -37.13 -48.32
N LEU A 795 -19.99 -37.59 -48.03
CA LEU A 795 -18.79 -36.74 -48.02
C LEU A 795 -18.25 -36.41 -49.42
N HIS A 796 -18.42 -37.30 -50.41
CA HIS A 796 -17.84 -37.14 -51.74
C HIS A 796 -18.83 -36.88 -52.89
N ASP A 797 -20.11 -37.28 -52.80
CA ASP A 797 -21.10 -37.04 -53.91
C ASP A 797 -21.30 -35.56 -54.29
N PRO A 798 -21.25 -34.58 -53.35
CA PRO A 798 -21.42 -33.17 -53.69
C PRO A 798 -20.29 -32.60 -54.59
N PHE A 799 -19.13 -33.26 -54.62
CA PHE A 799 -17.92 -32.79 -55.29
C PHE A 799 -17.67 -33.50 -56.62
N ARG A 800 -16.91 -32.86 -57.51
CA ARG A 800 -16.62 -33.38 -58.85
C ARG A 800 -15.62 -34.55 -58.77
N PRO A 801 -15.90 -35.70 -59.40
CA PRO A 801 -14.93 -36.80 -59.47
C PRO A 801 -13.72 -36.42 -60.36
N PRO A 802 -12.53 -37.01 -60.12
CA PRO A 802 -11.34 -36.79 -60.95
C PRO A 802 -11.58 -37.15 -62.42
N CYS A 803 -11.01 -36.40 -63.36
CA CYS A 803 -11.21 -36.63 -64.80
C CYS A 803 -9.92 -36.34 -65.59
N GLY A 804 -9.25 -37.40 -66.08
CA GLY A 804 -7.97 -37.28 -66.79
C GLY A 804 -6.81 -37.00 -65.84
N ASP A 805 -5.90 -36.09 -66.21
CA ASP A 805 -4.78 -35.63 -65.36
C ASP A 805 -5.20 -34.60 -64.28
N ASP A 806 -6.49 -34.25 -64.24
CA ASP A 806 -7.09 -33.47 -63.15
C ASP A 806 -7.39 -34.40 -61.97
N TYR A 807 -6.62 -34.26 -60.89
CA TYR A 807 -6.76 -35.05 -59.65
C TYR A 807 -8.13 -34.93 -58.98
N GLY A 808 -9.01 -34.04 -59.47
CA GLY A 808 -10.35 -33.88 -58.94
C GLY A 808 -10.35 -33.44 -57.48
N THR A 809 -11.53 -33.09 -56.99
CA THR A 809 -11.69 -32.44 -55.69
C THR A 809 -11.91 -33.46 -54.57
N LEU A 810 -11.05 -34.47 -54.49
CA LEU A 810 -11.21 -35.61 -53.57
C LEU A 810 -11.18 -35.22 -52.08
N TYR A 811 -10.58 -34.06 -51.74
CA TYR A 811 -10.42 -33.56 -50.36
C TYR A 811 -10.91 -32.12 -50.18
N TRP A 812 -11.92 -31.70 -50.95
CA TRP A 812 -12.33 -30.30 -50.96
C TRP A 812 -12.90 -29.80 -49.62
N GLU A 813 -13.47 -30.69 -48.81
CA GLU A 813 -13.91 -30.36 -47.45
C GLU A 813 -12.75 -29.91 -46.54
N SER A 814 -11.59 -30.57 -46.64
CA SER A 814 -10.36 -30.15 -45.97
C SER A 814 -9.88 -28.80 -46.48
N VAL A 815 -10.01 -28.54 -47.78
CA VAL A 815 -9.68 -27.25 -48.40
C VAL A 815 -10.60 -26.12 -47.89
N LEU A 816 -11.91 -26.37 -47.77
CA LEU A 816 -12.88 -25.43 -47.20
C LEU A 816 -12.56 -25.11 -45.74
N THR A 817 -12.21 -26.12 -44.94
CA THR A 817 -11.82 -25.95 -43.54
C THR A 817 -10.50 -25.17 -43.40
N GLY A 818 -9.50 -25.49 -44.22
CA GLY A 818 -8.22 -24.77 -44.27
C GLY A 818 -8.38 -23.29 -44.65
N ARG A 819 -9.26 -22.98 -45.61
CA ARG A 819 -9.59 -21.59 -45.98
C ARG A 819 -10.16 -20.81 -44.80
N ARG A 820 -11.09 -21.42 -44.04
CA ARG A 820 -11.68 -20.79 -42.86
C ARG A 820 -10.66 -20.55 -41.76
N PHE A 821 -9.78 -21.52 -41.52
CA PHE A 821 -8.69 -21.38 -40.56
C PHE A 821 -7.73 -20.25 -40.95
N LEU A 822 -7.35 -20.15 -42.23
CA LEU A 822 -6.47 -19.09 -42.74
C LEU A 822 -7.05 -17.70 -42.46
N LEU A 823 -8.32 -17.46 -42.79
CA LEU A 823 -8.97 -16.17 -42.57
C LEU A 823 -9.08 -15.81 -41.07
N LEU A 824 -9.36 -16.79 -40.21
CA LEU A 824 -9.42 -16.59 -38.75
C LEU A 824 -8.04 -16.32 -38.14
N ALA A 825 -6.99 -17.00 -38.64
CA ALA A 825 -5.63 -16.78 -38.21
C ALA A 825 -5.16 -15.37 -38.58
N VAL A 826 -5.36 -14.92 -39.83
CA VAL A 826 -5.02 -13.56 -40.24
C VAL A 826 -5.74 -12.52 -39.38
N ARG A 827 -7.03 -12.74 -39.06
CA ARG A 827 -7.82 -11.84 -38.21
C ARG A 827 -7.30 -11.73 -36.77
N ASN A 828 -6.86 -12.85 -36.18
CA ASN A 828 -6.51 -12.93 -34.77
C ASN A 828 -5.04 -12.59 -34.50
N PHE A 829 -4.13 -12.89 -35.43
CA PHE A 829 -2.69 -12.72 -35.20
C PHE A 829 -2.13 -11.39 -35.72
N ILE A 830 -2.78 -10.73 -36.69
CA ILE A 830 -2.34 -9.42 -37.18
C ILE A 830 -3.04 -8.32 -36.38
N THR A 831 -2.26 -7.59 -35.58
CA THR A 831 -2.78 -6.54 -34.67
C THR A 831 -3.01 -5.21 -35.36
N ASP A 832 -2.23 -4.88 -36.40
CA ASP A 832 -2.36 -3.64 -37.17
C ASP A 832 -3.60 -3.68 -38.09
N PRO A 833 -4.57 -2.76 -37.95
CA PRO A 833 -5.81 -2.79 -38.72
C PRO A 833 -5.61 -2.73 -40.23
N LEU A 834 -4.73 -1.85 -40.73
CA LEU A 834 -4.48 -1.67 -42.16
C LEU A 834 -3.85 -2.91 -42.77
N THR A 835 -2.77 -3.41 -42.16
CA THR A 835 -2.08 -4.63 -42.59
C THR A 835 -3.01 -5.84 -42.52
N ARG A 836 -3.85 -5.95 -41.48
CA ARG A 836 -4.82 -7.04 -41.33
C ARG A 836 -5.83 -7.04 -42.48
N PHE A 837 -6.42 -5.90 -42.83
CA PHE A 837 -7.40 -5.84 -43.91
C PHE A 837 -6.78 -6.03 -45.30
N ILE A 838 -5.53 -5.58 -45.52
CA ILE A 838 -4.79 -5.90 -46.75
C ILE A 838 -4.58 -7.41 -46.90
N CYS A 839 -4.14 -8.09 -45.82
CA CYS A 839 -3.93 -9.53 -45.85
C CYS A 839 -5.22 -10.33 -46.02
N LEU A 840 -6.33 -9.89 -45.41
CA LEU A 840 -7.65 -10.51 -45.57
C LEU A 840 -8.19 -10.34 -46.99
N ASP A 841 -8.10 -9.14 -47.57
CA ASP A 841 -8.55 -8.88 -48.94
C ASP A 841 -7.79 -9.76 -49.96
N PHE A 842 -6.46 -9.83 -49.82
CA PHE A 842 -5.63 -10.71 -50.64
C PHE A 842 -6.00 -12.19 -50.49
N ALA A 843 -6.21 -12.69 -49.27
CA ALA A 843 -6.60 -14.07 -49.01
C ALA A 843 -7.98 -14.41 -49.60
N CYS A 844 -8.94 -13.48 -49.53
CA CYS A 844 -10.27 -13.62 -50.13
C CYS A 844 -10.19 -13.71 -51.66
N VAL A 845 -9.39 -12.86 -52.31
CA VAL A 845 -9.17 -12.90 -53.77
C VAL A 845 -8.53 -14.22 -54.20
N VAL A 846 -7.50 -14.69 -53.51
CA VAL A 846 -6.86 -15.98 -53.79
C VAL A 846 -7.85 -17.13 -53.65
N THR A 847 -8.70 -17.09 -52.62
CA THR A 847 -9.74 -18.11 -52.38
C THR A 847 -10.78 -18.14 -53.50
N LEU A 848 -11.22 -16.97 -53.98
CA LEU A 848 -12.14 -16.84 -55.11
C LEU A 848 -11.52 -17.37 -56.40
N VAL A 849 -10.27 -17.01 -56.70
CA VAL A 849 -9.56 -17.50 -57.90
C VAL A 849 -9.39 -19.02 -57.84
N HIS A 850 -8.97 -19.57 -56.70
CA HIS A 850 -8.85 -21.01 -56.50
C HIS A 850 -10.20 -21.72 -56.73
N HIS A 851 -11.32 -21.14 -56.26
CA HIS A 851 -12.66 -21.69 -56.51
C HIS A 851 -13.08 -21.65 -57.99
N LEU A 852 -12.82 -20.54 -58.68
CA LEU A 852 -13.16 -20.35 -60.10
C LEU A 852 -12.39 -21.30 -61.03
N VAL A 853 -11.14 -21.60 -60.68
CA VAL A 853 -10.27 -22.54 -61.39
C VAL A 853 -10.69 -23.98 -61.11
N SER A 854 -10.89 -24.34 -59.84
CA SER A 854 -11.16 -25.73 -59.45
C SER A 854 -12.60 -26.19 -59.70
N ARG A 855 -13.59 -25.29 -59.69
CA ARG A 855 -15.04 -25.58 -59.84
C ARG A 855 -15.46 -26.89 -59.12
N PRO A 856 -15.28 -26.93 -57.80
CA PRO A 856 -15.21 -28.17 -57.02
C PRO A 856 -16.53 -28.93 -56.91
N PHE A 857 -17.67 -28.26 -57.05
CA PHE A 857 -18.96 -28.90 -56.87
C PHE A 857 -19.39 -29.64 -58.15
N ARG A 858 -20.08 -30.76 -57.97
CA ARG A 858 -20.66 -31.52 -59.08
C ARG A 858 -21.85 -30.78 -59.70
N ASP A 859 -22.64 -30.10 -58.88
CA ASP A 859 -23.75 -29.26 -59.32
C ASP A 859 -23.24 -27.89 -59.79
N ARG A 860 -23.69 -27.48 -60.98
CA ARG A 860 -23.39 -26.16 -61.54
C ARG A 860 -23.97 -25.05 -60.68
N ASN A 861 -25.15 -25.24 -60.09
CA ASN A 861 -25.79 -24.23 -59.25
C ASN A 861 -25.03 -24.02 -57.94
N ALA A 862 -24.52 -25.10 -57.32
CA ALA A 862 -23.68 -25.01 -56.13
C ALA A 862 -22.37 -24.23 -56.38
N ASN A 863 -21.71 -24.44 -57.53
CA ASN A 863 -20.54 -23.64 -57.91
C ASN A 863 -20.87 -22.16 -58.11
N ILE A 864 -22.03 -21.85 -58.71
CA ILE A 864 -22.49 -20.47 -58.91
C ILE A 864 -22.78 -19.81 -57.55
N CYS A 865 -23.50 -20.50 -56.66
CA CYS A 865 -23.82 -19.99 -55.32
C CYS A 865 -22.56 -19.70 -54.49
N GLU A 866 -21.60 -20.62 -54.47
CA GLU A 866 -20.34 -20.41 -53.75
C GLU A 866 -19.51 -19.27 -54.37
N THR A 867 -19.51 -19.15 -55.70
CA THR A 867 -18.85 -18.02 -56.37
C THR A 867 -19.48 -16.69 -55.97
N LEU A 868 -20.81 -16.59 -55.91
CA LEU A 868 -21.51 -15.38 -55.46
C LEU A 868 -21.22 -15.06 -53.99
N SER A 869 -21.11 -16.08 -53.14
CA SER A 869 -20.73 -15.94 -51.74
C SER A 869 -19.31 -15.38 -51.58
N LEU A 870 -18.32 -15.96 -52.29
CA LEU A 870 -16.94 -15.50 -52.26
C LEU A 870 -16.75 -14.11 -52.87
N MET A 871 -17.49 -13.78 -53.93
CA MET A 871 -17.52 -12.41 -54.49
C MET A 871 -18.05 -11.39 -53.48
N SER A 872 -19.06 -11.77 -52.68
CA SER A 872 -19.60 -10.90 -51.63
C SER A 872 -18.58 -10.69 -50.51
N LEU A 873 -17.82 -11.74 -50.14
CA LEU A 873 -16.77 -11.66 -49.13
C LEU A 873 -15.61 -10.75 -49.57
N VAL A 874 -15.20 -10.82 -50.84
CA VAL A 874 -14.20 -9.89 -51.41
C VAL A 874 -14.73 -8.45 -51.36
N ALA A 875 -15.97 -8.21 -51.77
CA ALA A 875 -16.56 -6.86 -51.72
C ALA A 875 -16.60 -6.27 -50.30
N ILE A 876 -16.98 -7.07 -49.29
CA ILE A 876 -16.97 -6.66 -47.88
C ILE A 876 -15.55 -6.30 -47.42
N CYS A 877 -14.56 -7.13 -47.73
CA CYS A 877 -13.16 -6.85 -47.39
C CYS A 877 -12.66 -5.56 -48.05
N THR A 878 -13.00 -5.34 -49.32
CA THR A 878 -12.60 -4.14 -50.07
C THR A 878 -13.25 -2.86 -49.52
N PHE A 879 -14.53 -2.89 -49.11
CA PHE A 879 -15.19 -1.74 -48.49
C PHE A 879 -14.56 -1.38 -47.14
N ASN A 880 -14.33 -2.38 -46.29
CA ASN A 880 -13.68 -2.17 -45.00
C ASN A 880 -12.22 -1.70 -45.15
N LEU A 881 -11.50 -2.17 -46.17
CA LEU A 881 -10.15 -1.69 -46.47
C LEU A 881 -10.13 -0.21 -46.86
N ALA A 882 -11.12 0.25 -47.64
CA ALA A 882 -11.23 1.66 -48.03
C ALA A 882 -11.43 2.59 -46.81
N GLU A 883 -12.27 2.19 -45.86
CA GLU A 883 -12.51 2.94 -44.62
C GLU A 883 -11.26 2.99 -43.73
N VAL A 884 -10.64 1.83 -43.48
CA VAL A 884 -9.45 1.73 -42.62
C VAL A 884 -8.25 2.48 -43.21
N THR A 885 -8.14 2.57 -44.53
CA THR A 885 -7.06 3.33 -45.19
C THR A 885 -7.18 4.84 -44.93
N LEU A 886 -8.40 5.39 -44.88
CA LEU A 886 -8.62 6.80 -44.55
C LEU A 886 -8.35 7.10 -43.07
N ILE A 887 -8.82 6.22 -42.18
CA ILE A 887 -8.56 6.33 -40.73
C ILE A 887 -7.06 6.25 -40.43
N ALA A 888 -6.33 5.36 -41.11
CA ALA A 888 -4.87 5.23 -40.94
C ALA A 888 -4.10 6.48 -41.38
N GLN A 889 -4.66 7.31 -42.27
CA GLN A 889 -4.09 8.60 -42.67
C GLN A 889 -4.50 9.76 -41.74
N GLY A 890 -5.32 9.49 -40.72
CA GLY A 890 -5.82 10.50 -39.78
C GLY A 890 -6.89 11.43 -40.38
N LEU A 891 -7.50 11.04 -41.50
CA LEU A 891 -8.59 11.78 -42.14
C LEU A 891 -9.93 11.16 -41.70
N GLU A 892 -10.74 11.88 -40.92
CA GLU A 892 -12.12 11.48 -40.64
C GLU A 892 -13.02 11.86 -41.82
N PRO A 893 -13.88 10.94 -42.31
CA PRO A 893 -14.74 11.22 -43.46
C PRO A 893 -15.77 12.30 -43.11
N ALA A 894 -15.59 13.51 -43.65
CA ALA A 894 -16.47 14.66 -43.43
C ALA A 894 -17.09 15.15 -44.75
N GLY A 895 -18.39 15.45 -44.74
CA GLY A 895 -19.11 16.00 -45.90
C GLY A 895 -19.74 14.91 -46.80
N PRO A 896 -19.77 15.07 -48.14
CA PRO A 896 -20.49 14.16 -49.05
C PRO A 896 -19.97 12.72 -49.04
N GLU A 897 -18.75 12.46 -48.57
CA GLU A 897 -18.18 11.12 -48.44
C GLU A 897 -18.73 10.33 -47.24
N GLN A 898 -19.27 10.99 -46.21
CA GLN A 898 -19.89 10.30 -45.07
C GLN A 898 -21.14 9.52 -45.48
N ASN A 899 -21.92 10.07 -46.42
CA ASN A 899 -23.08 9.38 -46.98
C ASN A 899 -22.69 8.16 -47.82
N LEU A 900 -21.48 8.16 -48.41
CA LEU A 900 -20.96 7.03 -49.17
C LEU A 900 -20.59 5.87 -48.24
N PHE A 901 -19.85 6.13 -47.16
CA PHE A 901 -19.50 5.09 -46.18
C PHE A 901 -20.74 4.53 -45.47
N TYR A 902 -21.71 5.38 -45.13
CA TYR A 902 -22.98 4.92 -44.57
C TYR A 902 -23.76 4.01 -45.55
N ALA A 903 -23.74 4.33 -46.85
CA ALA A 903 -24.35 3.45 -47.86
C ALA A 903 -23.60 2.11 -47.99
N LEU A 904 -22.25 2.12 -47.91
CA LEU A 904 -21.43 0.90 -47.95
C LEU A 904 -21.67 -0.01 -46.73
N GLU A 905 -21.83 0.55 -45.53
CA GLU A 905 -22.19 -0.22 -44.32
C GLU A 905 -23.54 -0.93 -44.47
N TRP A 906 -24.57 -0.24 -44.99
CA TRP A 906 -25.88 -0.86 -45.22
C TRP A 906 -25.84 -1.94 -46.31
N ILE A 907 -24.98 -1.79 -47.32
CA ILE A 907 -24.73 -2.83 -48.32
C ILE A 907 -24.05 -4.05 -47.68
N GLU A 908 -23.07 -3.85 -46.79
CA GLU A 908 -22.42 -4.94 -46.04
C GLU A 908 -23.44 -5.71 -45.18
N VAL A 909 -24.29 -5.00 -44.44
CA VAL A 909 -25.36 -5.61 -43.64
C VAL A 909 -26.33 -6.42 -44.52
N ALA A 910 -26.68 -5.90 -45.70
CA ALA A 910 -27.52 -6.62 -46.65
C ALA A 910 -26.85 -7.90 -47.19
N LEU A 911 -25.56 -7.83 -47.54
CA LEU A 911 -24.79 -8.98 -48.05
C LEU A 911 -24.64 -10.08 -46.98
N LEU A 912 -24.41 -9.72 -45.72
CA LEU A 912 -24.29 -10.68 -44.61
C LEU A 912 -25.65 -11.25 -44.15
N GLY A 913 -26.72 -10.47 -44.25
CA GLY A 913 -28.04 -10.83 -43.71
C GLY A 913 -28.91 -11.69 -44.63
N PHE A 914 -28.72 -11.61 -45.95
CA PHE A 914 -29.64 -12.21 -46.92
C PHE A 914 -29.65 -13.75 -46.89
N LEU A 915 -28.48 -14.39 -46.88
CA LEU A 915 -28.35 -15.86 -46.89
C LEU A 915 -28.85 -16.53 -45.60
N PRO A 916 -28.47 -16.07 -44.39
CA PRO A 916 -29.03 -16.59 -43.13
C PRO A 916 -30.55 -16.40 -43.04
N ALA A 917 -31.08 -15.27 -43.52
CA ALA A 917 -32.52 -15.03 -43.51
C ALA A 917 -33.28 -16.04 -44.38
N ILE A 918 -32.78 -16.35 -45.58
CA ILE A 918 -33.37 -17.38 -46.46
C ILE A 918 -33.31 -18.77 -45.81
N ALA A 919 -32.19 -19.13 -45.18
CA ALA A 919 -32.06 -20.40 -44.47
C ALA A 919 -33.07 -20.51 -43.32
N CYS A 920 -33.24 -19.46 -42.53
CA CYS A 920 -34.25 -19.39 -41.47
C CYS A 920 -35.68 -19.54 -42.02
N ILE A 921 -35.99 -18.90 -43.15
CA ILE A 921 -37.30 -19.03 -43.82
C ILE A 921 -37.53 -20.48 -44.29
N LEU A 922 -36.53 -21.13 -44.89
CA LEU A 922 -36.63 -22.52 -45.34
C LEU A 922 -36.81 -23.50 -44.17
N VAL A 923 -36.10 -23.27 -43.06
CA VAL A 923 -36.26 -24.07 -41.83
C VAL A 923 -37.66 -23.88 -41.24
N ALA A 924 -38.18 -22.64 -41.22
CA ALA A 924 -39.54 -22.37 -40.76
C ALA A 924 -40.59 -23.08 -41.64
N LEU A 925 -40.43 -23.05 -42.97
CA LEU A 925 -41.28 -23.77 -43.91
C LEU A 925 -41.20 -25.29 -43.74
N ALA A 926 -40.00 -25.83 -43.49
CA ALA A 926 -39.79 -27.26 -43.22
C ALA A 926 -40.46 -27.69 -41.91
N ALA A 927 -40.31 -26.89 -40.84
CA ALA A 927 -40.98 -27.14 -39.57
C ALA A 927 -42.51 -27.09 -39.72
N LEU A 928 -43.03 -26.10 -40.46
CA LEU A 928 -44.46 -26.00 -40.77
C LEU A 928 -44.97 -27.24 -41.52
N SER A 929 -44.19 -27.75 -42.48
CA SER A 929 -44.50 -28.98 -43.22
C SER A 929 -44.58 -30.21 -42.29
N GLN A 930 -43.69 -30.32 -41.31
CA GLN A 930 -43.75 -31.42 -40.33
C GLN A 930 -44.97 -31.30 -39.41
N VAL A 931 -45.33 -30.09 -38.97
CA VAL A 931 -46.54 -29.85 -38.17
C VAL A 931 -47.80 -30.28 -38.92
N ILE A 932 -47.90 -29.94 -40.22
CA ILE A 932 -49.02 -30.36 -41.08
C ILE A 932 -49.08 -31.89 -41.21
N ARG A 933 -47.94 -32.58 -41.37
CA ARG A 933 -47.88 -34.04 -41.44
C ARG A 933 -48.32 -34.72 -40.14
N VAL A 934 -47.94 -34.16 -39.00
CA VAL A 934 -48.37 -34.66 -37.68
C VAL A 934 -49.87 -34.47 -37.49
N LEU A 935 -50.41 -33.31 -37.85
CA LEU A 935 -51.86 -33.04 -37.82
C LEU A 935 -52.64 -34.02 -38.72
N TYR A 936 -52.14 -34.27 -39.94
CA TYR A 936 -52.74 -35.25 -40.85
C TYR A 936 -52.76 -36.67 -40.26
N HIS A 937 -51.65 -37.10 -39.65
CA HIS A 937 -51.58 -38.40 -38.98
C HIS A 937 -52.47 -38.49 -37.74
N GLY A 938 -52.59 -37.40 -36.97
CA GLY A 938 -53.51 -37.29 -35.84
C GLY A 938 -54.97 -37.43 -36.25
N ILE A 939 -55.39 -36.74 -37.32
CA ILE A 939 -56.76 -36.83 -37.87
C ILE A 939 -57.03 -38.25 -38.40
N ARG A 940 -56.04 -38.89 -39.03
CA ARG A 940 -56.15 -40.28 -39.51
C ARG A 940 -56.29 -41.28 -38.36
N LEU A 941 -55.61 -41.06 -37.24
CA LEU A 941 -55.74 -41.88 -36.03
C LEU A 941 -57.14 -41.71 -35.40
N LEU A 942 -57.64 -40.47 -35.31
CA LEU A 942 -58.98 -40.17 -34.80
C LEU A 942 -60.10 -40.81 -35.65
N ARG A 943 -59.96 -40.83 -36.98
CA ARG A 943 -60.89 -41.56 -37.85
C ARG A 943 -60.89 -43.07 -37.60
N ARG A 944 -59.73 -43.68 -37.29
CA ARG A 944 -59.64 -45.11 -36.96
C ARG A 944 -60.30 -45.44 -35.61
N THR A 945 -60.16 -44.59 -34.60
CA THR A 945 -60.80 -44.79 -33.29
C THR A 945 -62.30 -44.55 -33.32
N VAL A 946 -62.82 -43.66 -34.18
CA VAL A 946 -64.27 -43.47 -34.35
C VAL A 946 -64.92 -44.65 -35.10
N CYS A 947 -64.25 -45.27 -36.07
CA CYS A 947 -64.78 -46.48 -36.74
C CYS A 947 -64.84 -47.71 -35.82
N LEU A 948 -63.94 -47.84 -34.83
CA LEU A 948 -63.95 -48.94 -33.85
C LEU A 948 -65.08 -48.82 -32.81
N ARG A 949 -65.74 -47.66 -32.70
CA ARG A 949 -66.85 -47.43 -31.74
C ARG A 949 -68.24 -47.66 -32.33
N CYS A 950 -68.37 -47.98 -33.62
CA CYS A 950 -69.64 -48.36 -34.26
C CYS A 950 -69.82 -49.89 -34.41
N GLN A 951 -69.01 -50.70 -33.71
CA GLN A 951 -69.12 -52.16 -33.69
C GLN A 951 -69.44 -52.73 -32.29
N PHE A 952 -70.06 -51.92 -31.43
CA PHE A 952 -70.73 -52.36 -30.19
C PHE A 952 -72.17 -51.84 -30.16
#